data_AF-A0A2X2YD19-F1
#
_entry.id   AF-A0A2X2YD19-F1
#
_cell.length_a   1.000
_cell.length_b   1.000
_cell.length_c   1.000
_cell.angle_alpha   90.00
_cell.angle_beta   90.00
_cell.angle_gamma   90.00
#
_symmetry.space_group_name_H-M   'P 1'
#
loop_
_entity.id
_entity.type
_entity.pdbx_description
1 polymer ?
#
loop_
_entity_poly.entity_id
_entity_poly.type
_entity_poly.pdbx_seq_one_letter_code
_entity_poly.pdbx_strand_id
1 'polypeptide(L)'
;MNLKLTFPVSLRRAFSPSRLSFYALVLMLLYAAILPFFAGTDLHEADLSQARLAPSAAHWFGTDLAGHDLLVRVALGLRVSIFVAAVCAVVSTVIGVLIGAVAASWGGKADSLLMRFTDTINALPQLLLGIAIVAFYPGSLVAIIASIALVHWSPVARIVRSIALSTRELEYVEAAYLAGASHWQVARKHLLPSVFGQMKVSVVLLFPHAIWHESTLSFLGLGISPDQPSLGTLLEVARTEILIGCWWELVFPAGALVLLTLLIFGWASGLGKASRGAARETDSAESDTLVGDLSVPASDVPPCVHEAPAGEPDENTAPPALEFQDLSVTVPRSGWISDQRQKSLTGSTAAKPASTANSPTERDLVLEDHVNLQVKPGELHVLLGQSGAGKSILAKTATGMLPGKMQVSGQVSVGGRKLYGKNCPWQTIRGHLIAVASQSSATAFAPNRTVGDQLEESVKLLRRRDRAELLSVATPEPATVTDLCEMTGFPTDSLAAYPHELSGGMLTRANLALALAGNPAVLIADEVTAGLDETRRDQIWQLLRKLADRGLAVLSITHDLALLLDLPLADQVTVLGHGQVLEQGTATQVLDTPRHPYTRELLAALPRNMARNRTDTSAPHPASDHENQPRPASEVTHETVLEVRDLTVGYHGVPVVTAFNLSLHRGETVGWFGDSGCGKTTTARAIAGRLTPLTGRIRWCGSGETTTPQGKSPAPKQRPHVTVQPGVAMLFQSPRRSVNPRWTLGQIIEEPLVYADVPPDVRRKQAAEICEELGIPSEFRRRFPAEVSEGQLQRVALARCLLTNPTVLICDEATAMLDTFSTASLVRAIQRRSARGLAVIAISHDRELLDYWADYSLELG
;
A
#
# COMPACT_ATOMS: atom_id res chain seq x y z
N MET A 1 -46.12 -1.29 -7.01
CA MET A 1 -46.03 -2.36 -8.03
C MET A 1 -44.60 -2.42 -8.53
N ASN A 2 -43.76 -3.28 -7.94
CA ASN A 2 -42.33 -3.41 -8.28
C ASN A 2 -42.15 -4.54 -9.30
N LEU A 3 -42.21 -4.23 -10.60
CA LEU A 3 -41.79 -5.17 -11.63
C LEU A 3 -40.25 -5.27 -11.61
N LYS A 4 -39.71 -6.31 -10.98
CA LYS A 4 -38.30 -6.69 -11.11
C LYS A 4 -38.11 -7.37 -12.47
N LEU A 5 -37.78 -6.59 -13.49
CA LEU A 5 -37.27 -7.11 -14.76
C LEU A 5 -35.83 -7.61 -14.55
N THR A 6 -35.63 -8.91 -14.67
CA THR A 6 -34.34 -9.63 -14.60
C THR A 6 -33.58 -9.49 -15.93
N PHE A 7 -32.81 -8.41 -16.08
CA PHE A 7 -31.82 -8.29 -17.16
C PHE A 7 -30.51 -9.04 -16.83
N PRO A 8 -29.81 -9.61 -17.83
CA PRO A 8 -28.55 -10.31 -17.65
C PRO A 8 -27.43 -9.39 -17.09
N VAL A 9 -26.48 -9.97 -16.34
CA VAL A 9 -25.43 -9.26 -15.59
C VAL A 9 -24.54 -8.38 -16.49
N SER A 10 -24.34 -8.76 -17.76
CA SER A 10 -23.62 -7.98 -18.77
C SER A 10 -24.31 -6.65 -19.12
N LEU A 11 -25.65 -6.65 -19.18
CA LEU A 11 -26.47 -5.45 -19.43
C LEU A 11 -26.56 -4.56 -18.18
N ARG A 12 -26.62 -5.13 -16.97
CA ARG A 12 -26.56 -4.34 -15.72
C ARG A 12 -25.25 -3.58 -15.56
N ARG A 13 -24.13 -4.13 -16.04
CA ARG A 13 -22.84 -3.42 -16.09
C ARG A 13 -22.84 -2.27 -17.10
N ALA A 14 -23.55 -2.39 -18.21
CA ALA A 14 -23.69 -1.30 -19.20
C ALA A 14 -24.51 -0.11 -18.65
N PHE A 15 -25.52 -0.39 -17.81
CA PHE A 15 -26.44 0.59 -17.22
C PHE A 15 -26.09 1.01 -15.78
N SER A 16 -24.80 1.14 -15.43
CA SER A 16 -24.47 1.84 -14.17
C SER A 16 -24.90 3.31 -14.29
N PRO A 17 -25.47 3.93 -13.24
CA PRO A 17 -25.94 5.31 -13.30
C PRO A 17 -24.86 6.29 -13.76
N SER A 18 -23.59 6.02 -13.41
CA SER A 18 -22.42 6.79 -13.89
C SER A 18 -22.15 6.69 -15.39
N ARG A 19 -22.37 5.52 -16.02
CA ARG A 19 -22.20 5.31 -17.47
C ARG A 19 -23.35 5.97 -18.25
N LEU A 20 -24.57 5.89 -17.71
CA LEU A 20 -25.71 6.58 -18.29
C LEU A 20 -25.51 8.10 -18.29
N SER A 21 -25.05 8.66 -17.16
CA SER A 21 -24.67 10.08 -17.09
C SER A 21 -23.56 10.43 -18.08
N PHE A 22 -22.57 9.56 -18.27
CA PHE A 22 -21.51 9.78 -19.26
C PHE A 22 -22.05 9.82 -20.70
N TYR A 23 -22.86 8.84 -21.12
CA TYR A 23 -23.41 8.83 -22.48
C TYR A 23 -24.35 10.01 -22.74
N ALA A 24 -25.18 10.37 -21.76
CA ALA A 24 -26.04 11.55 -21.85
C ALA A 24 -25.23 12.85 -21.90
N LEU A 25 -24.12 12.95 -21.16
CA LEU A 25 -23.19 14.08 -21.25
C LEU A 25 -22.56 14.16 -22.65
N VAL A 26 -22.12 13.04 -23.22
CA VAL A 26 -21.58 12.99 -24.60
C VAL A 26 -22.64 13.45 -25.61
N LEU A 27 -23.87 12.99 -25.49
CA LEU A 27 -24.98 13.42 -26.35
C LEU A 27 -25.22 14.93 -26.24
N MET A 28 -25.19 15.48 -25.04
CA MET A 28 -25.35 16.92 -24.79
C MET A 28 -24.19 17.76 -25.36
N LEU A 29 -22.96 17.24 -25.27
CA LEU A 29 -21.78 17.85 -25.90
C LEU A 29 -21.88 17.83 -27.42
N LEU A 30 -22.35 16.72 -28.01
CA LEU A 30 -22.61 16.62 -29.44
C LEU A 30 -23.70 17.61 -29.88
N TYR A 31 -24.78 17.72 -29.10
CA TYR A 31 -25.82 18.72 -29.33
C TYR A 31 -25.25 20.15 -29.35
N ALA A 32 -24.44 20.52 -28.36
CA ALA A 32 -23.83 21.85 -28.27
C ALA A 32 -22.79 22.13 -29.38
N ALA A 33 -22.10 21.10 -29.88
CA ALA A 33 -21.05 21.23 -30.88
C ALA A 33 -21.57 21.18 -32.33
N ILE A 34 -22.52 20.29 -32.61
CA ILE A 34 -22.94 19.93 -33.97
C ILE A 34 -24.12 20.78 -34.43
N LEU A 35 -25.12 20.99 -33.57
CA LEU A 35 -26.35 21.68 -33.99
C LEU A 35 -26.08 23.09 -34.54
N PRO A 36 -25.22 23.93 -33.93
CA PRO A 36 -24.93 25.25 -34.47
C PRO A 36 -24.19 25.25 -35.82
N PHE A 37 -23.60 24.13 -36.22
CA PHE A 37 -22.94 24.01 -37.52
C PHE A 37 -23.95 23.68 -38.64
N PHE A 38 -25.03 22.98 -38.32
CA PHE A 38 -26.09 22.62 -39.26
C PHE A 38 -27.20 23.67 -39.35
N ALA A 39 -27.36 24.50 -38.32
CA ALA A 39 -28.15 25.71 -38.40
C ALA A 39 -27.42 26.69 -39.35
N GLY A 40 -27.93 26.87 -40.57
CA GLY A 40 -27.35 27.77 -41.57
C GLY A 40 -27.22 29.23 -41.08
N THR A 41 -26.51 30.07 -41.85
CA THR A 41 -26.27 31.49 -41.53
C THR A 41 -27.55 32.31 -41.34
N ASP A 42 -28.65 31.90 -41.94
CA ASP A 42 -29.95 32.58 -41.89
C ASP A 42 -30.62 32.51 -40.50
N LEU A 43 -30.25 31.56 -39.64
CA LEU A 43 -30.79 31.40 -38.27
C LEU A 43 -30.11 32.32 -37.23
N HIS A 44 -29.13 33.12 -37.67
CA HIS A 44 -28.49 34.17 -36.87
C HIS A 44 -29.08 35.57 -37.12
N GLU A 45 -29.86 35.74 -38.19
CA GLU A 45 -30.53 37.00 -38.50
C GLU A 45 -31.86 37.10 -37.75
N ALA A 46 -32.15 38.28 -37.22
CA ALA A 46 -33.38 38.50 -36.47
C ALA A 46 -34.60 38.53 -37.42
N ASP A 47 -35.50 37.56 -37.28
CA ASP A 47 -36.77 37.51 -38.00
C ASP A 47 -37.93 37.83 -37.05
N LEU A 48 -38.26 39.11 -36.94
CA LEU A 48 -39.35 39.59 -36.08
C LEU A 48 -40.73 39.01 -36.44
N SER A 49 -40.91 38.46 -37.65
CA SER A 49 -42.16 37.82 -38.03
C SER A 49 -42.40 36.49 -37.31
N GLN A 50 -41.32 35.88 -36.82
CA GLN A 50 -41.32 34.63 -36.06
C GLN A 50 -41.01 34.86 -34.58
N ALA A 51 -41.09 36.09 -34.08
CA ALA A 51 -40.82 36.40 -32.67
C ALA A 51 -41.84 35.73 -31.72
N ARG A 52 -41.35 35.19 -30.60
CA ARG A 52 -42.17 34.65 -29.49
C ARG A 52 -43.16 33.55 -29.89
N LEU A 53 -42.79 32.67 -30.82
CA LEU A 53 -43.58 31.50 -31.16
C LEU A 53 -43.41 30.42 -30.10
N ALA A 54 -44.54 29.89 -29.61
CA ALA A 54 -44.54 28.78 -28.68
C ALA A 54 -43.95 27.49 -29.31
N PRO A 55 -43.51 26.52 -28.49
CA PRO A 55 -42.98 25.24 -28.98
C PRO A 55 -43.92 24.55 -29.97
N SER A 56 -43.40 24.22 -31.15
CA SER A 56 -44.15 23.61 -32.25
C SER A 56 -43.28 22.62 -33.04
N ALA A 57 -43.88 21.92 -34.00
CA ALA A 57 -43.12 21.01 -34.87
C ALA A 57 -42.05 21.72 -35.73
N ALA A 58 -42.25 23.01 -36.02
CA ALA A 58 -41.30 23.85 -36.73
C ALA A 58 -40.19 24.38 -35.80
N HIS A 59 -40.53 24.74 -34.55
CA HIS A 59 -39.60 25.21 -33.54
C HIS A 59 -39.76 24.42 -32.25
N TRP A 60 -38.96 23.38 -32.06
CA TRP A 60 -39.15 22.42 -30.96
C TRP A 60 -39.09 23.06 -29.58
N PHE A 61 -38.27 24.10 -29.42
CA PHE A 61 -38.14 24.87 -28.17
C PHE A 61 -38.87 26.23 -28.24
N GLY A 62 -39.52 26.55 -29.35
CA GLY A 62 -40.06 27.88 -29.64
C GLY A 62 -38.99 28.85 -30.16
N THR A 63 -39.36 30.12 -30.28
CA THR A 63 -38.47 31.21 -30.71
C THR A 63 -38.35 32.30 -29.64
N ASP A 64 -37.27 33.09 -29.73
CA ASP A 64 -37.01 34.21 -28.83
C ASP A 64 -37.68 35.53 -29.30
N LEU A 65 -37.46 36.62 -28.54
CA LEU A 65 -37.92 37.98 -28.85
C LEU A 65 -37.53 38.47 -30.26
N ALA A 66 -36.39 38.01 -30.76
CA ALA A 66 -35.84 38.42 -32.05
C ALA A 66 -36.12 37.37 -33.16
N GLY A 67 -36.94 36.34 -32.86
CA GLY A 67 -37.35 35.31 -33.82
C GLY A 67 -36.34 34.19 -34.04
N HIS A 68 -35.28 34.10 -33.23
CA HIS A 68 -34.31 33.03 -33.37
C HIS A 68 -34.85 31.72 -32.77
N ASP A 69 -34.47 30.59 -33.35
CA ASP A 69 -34.82 29.27 -32.82
C ASP A 69 -34.11 29.02 -31.47
N LEU A 70 -34.91 28.78 -30.42
CA LEU A 70 -34.41 28.60 -29.07
C LEU A 70 -33.59 27.29 -28.92
N LEU A 71 -33.82 26.27 -29.75
CA LEU A 71 -33.02 25.04 -29.76
C LEU A 71 -31.57 25.36 -30.15
N VAL A 72 -31.39 26.14 -31.22
CA VAL A 72 -30.06 26.58 -31.69
C VAL A 72 -29.41 27.51 -30.67
N ARG A 73 -30.17 28.46 -30.10
CA ARG A 73 -29.65 29.37 -29.06
C ARG A 73 -29.20 28.67 -27.80
N VAL A 74 -29.95 27.67 -27.32
CA VAL A 74 -29.55 26.86 -26.16
C VAL A 74 -28.29 26.05 -26.46
N ALA A 75 -28.13 25.52 -27.68
CA ALA A 75 -26.92 24.82 -28.09
C ALA A 75 -25.68 25.75 -28.12
N LEU A 76 -25.83 26.96 -28.66
CA LEU A 76 -24.79 27.98 -28.63
C LEU A 76 -24.44 28.42 -27.19
N GLY A 77 -25.47 28.62 -26.36
CA GLY A 77 -25.34 28.95 -24.95
C GLY A 77 -24.55 27.91 -24.16
N LEU A 78 -24.86 26.63 -24.38
CA LEU A 78 -24.12 25.51 -23.82
C LEU A 78 -22.66 25.51 -24.25
N ARG A 79 -22.37 25.73 -25.54
CA ARG A 79 -21.00 25.74 -26.06
C ARG A 79 -20.14 26.78 -25.35
N VAL A 80 -20.66 28.00 -25.18
CA VAL A 80 -19.95 29.10 -24.51
C VAL A 80 -19.77 28.79 -23.02
N SER A 81 -20.83 28.44 -22.30
CA SER A 81 -20.77 28.16 -20.85
C SER A 81 -19.87 26.95 -20.54
N ILE A 82 -19.90 25.88 -21.34
CA ILE A 82 -19.01 24.72 -21.21
C ILE A 82 -17.55 25.11 -21.44
N PHE A 83 -17.27 25.91 -22.48
CA PHE A 83 -15.91 26.35 -22.79
C PHE A 83 -15.32 27.21 -21.65
N VAL A 84 -16.06 28.22 -21.19
CA VAL A 84 -15.63 29.07 -20.08
C VAL A 84 -15.42 28.25 -18.82
N ALA A 85 -16.36 27.36 -18.48
CA ALA A 85 -16.23 26.48 -17.34
C ALA A 85 -15.02 25.53 -17.44
N ALA A 86 -14.72 24.99 -18.61
CA ALA A 86 -13.57 24.12 -18.85
C ALA A 86 -12.25 24.84 -18.57
N VAL A 87 -12.08 26.03 -19.16
CA VAL A 87 -10.88 26.85 -18.99
C VAL A 87 -10.74 27.24 -17.52
N CYS A 88 -11.81 27.72 -16.88
CA CYS A 88 -11.81 28.06 -15.46
C CYS A 88 -11.44 26.86 -14.58
N ALA A 89 -11.99 25.67 -14.88
CA ALA A 89 -11.74 24.46 -14.11
C ALA A 89 -10.28 24.04 -14.15
N VAL A 90 -9.68 24.06 -15.34
CA VAL A 90 -8.26 23.75 -15.53
C VAL A 90 -7.38 24.79 -14.86
N VAL A 91 -7.61 26.08 -15.11
CA VAL A 91 -6.78 27.17 -14.56
C VAL A 91 -6.84 27.19 -13.04
N SER A 92 -8.04 27.12 -12.45
CA SER A 92 -8.22 27.06 -10.99
C SER A 92 -7.50 25.87 -10.38
N THR A 93 -7.58 24.70 -11.04
CA THR A 93 -6.94 23.49 -10.54
C THR A 93 -5.42 23.61 -10.62
N VAL A 94 -4.86 24.14 -11.72
CA VAL A 94 -3.41 24.36 -11.86
C VAL A 94 -2.90 25.32 -10.79
N ILE A 95 -3.57 26.46 -10.58
CA ILE A 95 -3.21 27.43 -9.53
C ILE A 95 -3.28 26.77 -8.16
N GLY A 96 -4.38 26.06 -7.87
CA GLY A 96 -4.57 25.38 -6.60
C GLY A 96 -3.52 24.30 -6.34
N VAL A 97 -3.18 23.49 -7.35
CA VAL A 97 -2.14 22.46 -7.25
C VAL A 97 -0.78 23.09 -6.98
N LEU A 98 -0.41 24.15 -7.69
CA LEU A 98 0.86 24.85 -7.49
C LEU A 98 0.95 25.43 -6.07
N ILE A 99 -0.06 26.18 -5.63
CA ILE A 99 -0.07 26.79 -4.29
C ILE A 99 -0.06 25.73 -3.20
N GLY A 100 -0.90 24.69 -3.32
CA GLY A 100 -0.98 23.59 -2.36
C GLY A 100 0.32 22.78 -2.25
N ALA A 101 0.96 22.47 -3.38
CA ALA A 101 2.22 21.75 -3.42
C ALA A 101 3.38 22.59 -2.87
N VAL A 102 3.44 23.89 -3.21
CA VAL A 102 4.45 24.81 -2.67
C VAL A 102 4.29 24.95 -1.15
N ALA A 103 3.06 25.17 -0.68
CA ALA A 103 2.76 25.27 0.75
C ALA A 103 3.22 24.02 1.52
N ALA A 104 2.93 22.82 1.00
CA ALA A 104 3.36 21.57 1.63
C ALA A 104 4.89 21.35 1.56
N SER A 105 5.52 21.69 0.43
CA SER A 105 6.96 21.48 0.25
C SER A 105 7.81 22.38 1.15
N TRP A 106 7.51 23.67 1.24
CA TRP A 106 8.30 24.62 2.03
C TRP A 106 7.95 24.56 3.52
N GLY A 107 6.71 24.23 3.86
CA GLY A 107 6.26 24.12 5.25
C GLY A 107 6.42 25.41 6.07
N GLY A 108 6.21 25.31 7.38
CA GLY A 108 6.52 26.36 8.34
C GLY A 108 5.78 27.68 8.09
N LYS A 109 6.52 28.80 8.05
CA LYS A 109 5.94 30.15 7.89
C LYS A 109 5.35 30.38 6.50
N ALA A 110 5.97 29.85 5.45
CA ALA A 110 5.49 29.99 4.08
C ALA A 110 4.13 29.30 3.91
N ASP A 111 4.02 28.08 4.44
CA ASP A 111 2.76 27.36 4.52
C ASP A 111 1.68 28.15 5.28
N SER A 112 2.00 28.63 6.48
CA SER A 112 1.07 29.42 7.28
C SER A 112 0.62 30.71 6.57
N LEU A 113 1.53 31.41 5.88
CA LEU A 113 1.21 32.63 5.13
C LEU A 113 0.28 32.33 3.95
N LEU A 114 0.60 31.31 3.14
CA LEU A 114 -0.21 30.89 1.99
C LEU A 114 -1.59 30.41 2.42
N MET A 115 -1.67 29.67 3.53
CA MET A 115 -2.96 29.20 4.06
C MET A 115 -3.78 30.35 4.64
N ARG A 116 -3.18 31.31 5.35
CA ARG A 116 -3.90 32.52 5.80
C ARG A 116 -4.46 33.34 4.64
N PHE A 117 -3.70 33.48 3.56
CA PHE A 117 -4.17 34.13 2.34
C PHE A 117 -5.35 33.38 1.72
N THR A 118 -5.24 32.05 1.62
CA THR A 118 -6.31 31.16 1.15
C THR A 118 -7.57 31.28 2.02
N ASP A 119 -7.40 31.34 3.35
CA ASP A 119 -8.49 31.47 4.32
C ASP A 119 -9.19 32.84 4.20
N THR A 120 -8.41 33.90 3.94
CA THR A 120 -8.94 35.26 3.73
C THR A 120 -9.82 35.32 2.48
N ILE A 121 -9.39 34.70 1.37
CA ILE A 121 -10.20 34.63 0.15
C ILE A 121 -11.49 33.84 0.40
N ASN A 122 -11.43 32.72 1.13
CA ASN A 122 -12.62 31.93 1.44
C ASN A 122 -13.59 32.62 2.41
N ALA A 123 -13.13 33.60 3.18
CA ALA A 123 -13.98 34.40 4.05
C ALA A 123 -14.84 35.40 3.26
N LEU A 124 -14.44 35.75 2.04
CA LEU A 124 -15.21 36.60 1.15
C LEU A 124 -16.30 35.80 0.43
N PRO A 125 -17.54 36.30 0.33
CA PRO A 125 -18.57 35.68 -0.49
C PRO A 125 -18.12 35.62 -1.95
N GLN A 126 -18.03 34.40 -2.48
CA GLN A 126 -17.50 34.07 -3.81
C GLN A 126 -18.10 34.93 -4.93
N LEU A 127 -19.42 35.09 -4.89
CA LEU A 127 -20.18 35.86 -5.86
C LEU A 127 -19.92 37.37 -5.76
N LEU A 128 -19.74 37.91 -4.55
CA LEU A 128 -19.41 39.34 -4.38
C LEU A 128 -18.01 39.65 -4.89
N LEU A 129 -17.04 38.79 -4.58
CA LEU A 129 -15.69 38.92 -5.11
C LEU A 129 -15.69 38.81 -6.64
N GLY A 130 -16.49 37.89 -7.18
CA GLY A 130 -16.60 37.70 -8.62
C GLY A 130 -17.22 38.91 -9.34
N ILE A 131 -18.30 39.47 -8.79
CA ILE A 131 -18.94 40.69 -9.26
C ILE A 131 -17.97 41.87 -9.24
N ALA A 132 -17.25 42.06 -8.12
CA ALA A 132 -16.32 43.18 -7.98
C ALA A 132 -15.23 43.15 -9.06
N ILE A 133 -14.65 41.99 -9.35
CA ILE A 133 -13.58 41.85 -10.37
C ILE A 133 -14.12 42.16 -11.77
N VAL A 134 -15.28 41.60 -12.11
CA VAL A 134 -15.87 41.76 -13.45
C VAL A 134 -16.42 43.16 -13.67
N ALA A 135 -16.91 43.83 -12.62
CA ALA A 135 -17.38 45.21 -12.69
C ALA A 135 -16.29 46.21 -13.15
N PHE A 136 -15.00 45.93 -12.91
CA PHE A 136 -13.89 46.75 -13.43
C PHE A 136 -13.65 46.55 -14.93
N TYR A 137 -14.10 45.44 -15.51
CA TYR A 137 -13.87 45.07 -16.91
C TYR A 137 -15.14 44.44 -17.54
N PRO A 138 -16.24 45.20 -17.70
CA PRO A 138 -17.49 44.68 -18.23
C PRO A 138 -17.33 44.06 -19.62
N GLY A 139 -17.97 42.92 -19.88
CA GLY A 139 -17.93 42.24 -21.19
C GLY A 139 -16.60 41.52 -21.51
N SER A 140 -15.61 41.55 -20.62
CA SER A 140 -14.33 40.87 -20.86
C SER A 140 -14.38 39.40 -20.44
N LEU A 141 -14.30 38.50 -21.43
CA LEU A 141 -14.19 37.06 -21.20
C LEU A 141 -13.01 36.69 -20.28
N VAL A 142 -11.88 37.41 -20.44
CA VAL A 142 -10.68 37.20 -19.62
C VAL A 142 -10.94 37.60 -18.17
N ALA A 143 -11.69 38.68 -17.92
CA ALA A 143 -12.03 39.11 -16.57
C ALA A 143 -12.97 38.11 -15.88
N ILE A 144 -13.93 37.53 -16.61
CA ILE A 144 -14.82 36.47 -16.10
C ILE A 144 -14.00 35.22 -15.75
N ILE A 145 -13.13 34.77 -16.65
CA ILE A 145 -12.27 33.60 -16.40
C ILE A 145 -11.36 33.84 -15.19
N ALA A 146 -10.71 35.01 -15.11
CA ALA A 146 -9.84 35.37 -14.00
C ALA A 146 -10.61 35.46 -12.66
N SER A 147 -11.82 36.02 -12.69
CA SER A 147 -12.73 36.11 -11.54
C SER A 147 -13.11 34.72 -11.01
N ILE A 148 -13.58 33.83 -11.88
CA ILE A 148 -13.95 32.46 -11.50
C ILE A 148 -12.70 31.70 -11.00
N ALA A 149 -11.57 31.84 -11.71
CA ALA A 149 -10.33 31.17 -11.36
C ALA A 149 -9.79 31.60 -10.00
N LEU A 150 -9.82 32.90 -9.68
CA LEU A 150 -9.37 33.46 -8.40
C LEU A 150 -10.23 33.01 -7.21
N VAL A 151 -11.50 32.70 -7.45
CA VAL A 151 -12.42 32.23 -6.41
C VAL A 151 -12.25 30.72 -6.16
N HIS A 152 -12.08 29.93 -7.22
CA HIS A 152 -12.23 28.48 -7.14
C HIS A 152 -10.91 27.69 -6.98
N TRP A 153 -9.75 28.33 -7.06
CA TRP A 153 -8.46 27.65 -6.83
C TRP A 153 -8.25 27.19 -5.37
N SER A 154 -8.85 27.91 -4.44
CA SER A 154 -8.58 27.79 -3.00
C SER A 154 -8.99 26.42 -2.40
N PRO A 155 -10.19 25.87 -2.68
CA PRO A 155 -10.55 24.51 -2.25
C PRO A 155 -9.57 23.44 -2.77
N VAL A 156 -9.11 23.59 -4.02
CA VAL A 156 -8.13 22.67 -4.61
C VAL A 156 -6.79 22.76 -3.87
N ALA A 157 -6.31 23.98 -3.56
CA ALA A 157 -5.07 24.16 -2.82
C ALA A 157 -5.08 23.50 -1.45
N ARG A 158 -6.19 23.57 -0.71
CA ARG A 158 -6.33 22.91 0.60
C ARG A 158 -6.27 21.39 0.49
N ILE A 159 -6.99 20.80 -0.47
CA ILE A 159 -6.99 19.35 -0.70
C ILE A 159 -5.60 18.87 -1.12
N VAL A 160 -4.99 19.55 -2.09
CA VAL A 160 -3.64 19.23 -2.59
C VAL A 160 -2.61 19.34 -1.46
N ARG A 161 -2.67 20.40 -0.65
CA ARG A 161 -1.81 20.56 0.52
C ARG A 161 -1.96 19.40 1.49
N SER A 162 -3.19 18.98 1.81
CA SER A 162 -3.44 17.86 2.72
C SER A 162 -2.79 16.56 2.24
N ILE A 163 -2.96 16.21 0.96
CA ILE A 163 -2.35 15.01 0.36
C ILE A 163 -0.82 15.15 0.28
N ALA A 164 -0.33 16.34 -0.07
CA ALA A 164 1.10 16.59 -0.18
C ALA A 164 1.79 16.54 1.20
N LEU A 165 1.15 17.01 2.27
CA LEU A 165 1.65 16.90 3.64
C LEU A 165 1.71 15.44 4.11
N SER A 166 0.65 14.66 3.89
CA SER A 166 0.68 13.23 4.25
C SER A 166 1.72 12.45 3.43
N THR A 167 1.91 12.81 2.16
CA THR A 167 2.97 12.22 1.32
C THR A 167 4.37 12.60 1.85
N ARG A 168 4.55 13.83 2.33
CA ARG A 168 5.84 14.33 2.84
C ARG A 168 6.32 13.61 4.10
N GLU A 169 5.40 13.04 4.86
CA GLU A 169 5.68 12.27 6.09
C GLU A 169 6.09 10.82 5.80
N LEU A 170 6.07 10.38 4.54
CA LEU A 170 6.51 9.04 4.16
C LEU A 170 8.04 8.93 4.12
N GLU A 171 8.55 7.77 4.54
CA GLU A 171 9.98 7.50 4.70
C GLU A 171 10.76 7.63 3.37
N TYR A 172 10.16 7.32 2.21
CA TYR A 172 10.85 7.51 0.94
C TYR A 172 11.09 8.99 0.60
N VAL A 173 10.25 9.90 1.08
CA VAL A 173 10.48 11.35 0.94
C VAL A 173 11.57 11.79 1.91
N GLU A 174 11.56 11.25 3.13
CA GLU A 174 12.62 11.48 4.11
C GLU A 174 13.98 11.01 3.59
N ALA A 175 14.03 9.84 2.97
CA ALA A 175 15.23 9.31 2.34
C ALA A 175 15.72 10.17 1.17
N ALA A 176 14.82 10.72 0.36
CA ALA A 176 15.19 11.65 -0.70
C ALA A 176 15.85 12.92 -0.13
N TYR A 177 15.34 13.44 1.00
CA TYR A 177 15.99 14.56 1.69
C TYR A 177 17.38 14.16 2.21
N LEU A 178 17.54 12.99 2.84
CA LEU A 178 18.85 12.50 3.29
C LEU A 178 19.83 12.29 2.14
N ALA A 179 19.33 11.94 0.96
CA ALA A 179 20.10 11.83 -0.28
C ALA A 179 20.48 13.18 -0.91
N GLY A 180 20.15 14.31 -0.28
CA GLY A 180 20.52 15.65 -0.76
C GLY A 180 19.46 16.36 -1.61
N ALA A 181 18.23 15.84 -1.71
CA ALA A 181 17.20 16.48 -2.51
C ALA A 181 16.78 17.84 -1.92
N SER A 182 16.72 18.87 -2.78
CA SER A 182 16.10 20.14 -2.44
C SER A 182 14.57 20.02 -2.32
N HIS A 183 13.95 20.93 -1.57
CA HIS A 183 12.48 21.01 -1.46
C HIS A 183 11.79 21.08 -2.84
N TRP A 184 12.40 21.75 -3.82
CA TRP A 184 11.87 21.82 -5.18
C TRP A 184 11.97 20.50 -5.94
N GLN A 185 13.12 19.81 -5.86
CA GLN A 185 13.29 18.49 -6.46
C GLN A 185 12.29 17.49 -5.86
N VAL A 186 12.10 17.52 -4.53
CA VAL A 186 11.11 16.68 -3.84
C VAL A 186 9.69 17.00 -4.28
N ALA A 187 9.33 18.29 -4.34
CA ALA A 187 8.01 18.73 -4.80
C ALA A 187 7.73 18.24 -6.22
N ARG A 188 8.67 18.40 -7.14
CA ARG A 188 8.51 18.03 -8.55
C ARG A 188 8.47 16.52 -8.77
N LYS A 189 9.33 15.76 -8.10
CA LYS A 189 9.50 14.32 -8.36
C LYS A 189 8.58 13.41 -7.53
N HIS A 190 8.20 13.83 -6.33
CA HIS A 190 7.42 12.98 -5.41
C HIS A 190 6.02 13.53 -5.14
N LEU A 191 5.92 14.81 -4.75
CA LEU A 191 4.65 15.41 -4.28
C LEU A 191 3.68 15.74 -5.44
N LEU A 192 4.12 16.46 -6.48
CA LEU A 192 3.25 16.80 -7.62
C LEU A 192 2.69 15.54 -8.31
N PRO A 193 3.50 14.50 -8.57
CA PRO A 193 2.95 13.26 -9.09
C PRO A 193 1.96 12.59 -8.13
N SER A 194 2.12 12.71 -6.80
CA SER A 194 1.22 12.03 -5.84
C SER A 194 -0.19 12.62 -5.87
N VAL A 195 -0.33 13.91 -6.18
CA VAL A 195 -1.62 14.60 -6.26
C VAL A 195 -2.27 14.55 -7.65
N PHE A 196 -1.59 14.00 -8.66
CA PHE A 196 -2.08 14.00 -10.06
C PHE A 196 -3.42 13.27 -10.23
N GLY A 197 -3.65 12.19 -9.47
CA GLY A 197 -4.94 11.50 -9.44
C GLY A 197 -6.06 12.41 -8.95
N GLN A 198 -5.83 13.12 -7.85
CA GLN A 198 -6.78 14.08 -7.28
C GLN A 198 -6.98 15.30 -8.20
N MET A 199 -5.93 15.79 -8.86
CA MET A 199 -6.01 16.89 -9.83
C MET A 199 -7.06 16.61 -10.91
N LYS A 200 -7.08 15.39 -11.48
CA LYS A 200 -8.08 15.00 -12.48
C LYS A 200 -9.50 15.06 -11.93
N VAL A 201 -9.70 14.57 -10.72
CA VAL A 201 -11.01 14.58 -10.05
C VAL A 201 -11.45 16.01 -9.75
N SER A 202 -10.53 16.87 -9.29
CA SER A 202 -10.80 18.28 -8.99
C SER A 202 -11.28 19.06 -10.22
N VAL A 203 -10.68 18.87 -11.40
CA VAL A 203 -11.15 19.54 -12.64
C VAL A 203 -12.61 19.20 -12.92
N VAL A 204 -12.98 17.93 -12.81
CA VAL A 204 -14.36 17.48 -13.09
C VAL A 204 -15.34 18.01 -12.05
N LEU A 205 -14.96 18.02 -10.77
CA LEU A 205 -15.80 18.53 -9.69
C LEU A 205 -15.95 20.06 -9.70
N LEU A 206 -14.98 20.79 -10.25
CA LEU A 206 -15.05 22.25 -10.35
C LEU A 206 -15.95 22.73 -11.48
N PHE A 207 -16.15 21.89 -12.50
CA PHE A 207 -16.90 22.22 -13.70
C PHE A 207 -18.32 22.74 -13.41
N PRO A 208 -19.15 22.05 -12.60
CA PRO A 208 -20.48 22.54 -12.25
C PRO A 208 -20.43 23.89 -11.53
N HIS A 209 -19.49 24.07 -10.60
CA HIS A 209 -19.34 25.34 -9.89
C HIS A 209 -18.96 26.48 -10.83
N ALA A 210 -18.06 26.24 -11.78
CA ALA A 210 -17.67 27.22 -12.79
C ALA A 210 -18.82 27.58 -13.75
N ILE A 211 -19.63 26.59 -14.16
CA ILE A 211 -20.84 26.82 -14.97
C ILE A 211 -21.81 27.72 -14.22
N TRP A 212 -22.15 27.38 -12.98
CA TRP A 212 -23.08 28.16 -12.18
C TRP A 212 -22.56 29.58 -11.92
N HIS A 213 -21.27 29.74 -11.64
CA HIS A 213 -20.68 31.06 -11.40
C HIS A 213 -20.67 31.94 -12.66
N GLU A 214 -20.28 31.39 -13.83
CA GLU A 214 -20.39 32.09 -15.12
C GLU A 214 -21.84 32.47 -15.42
N SER A 215 -22.77 31.50 -15.34
CA SER A 215 -24.17 31.73 -15.67
C SER A 215 -24.80 32.74 -14.71
N THR A 216 -24.37 32.81 -13.45
CA THR A 216 -24.84 33.82 -12.50
C THR A 216 -24.31 35.22 -12.84
N LEU A 217 -23.02 35.36 -13.19
CA LEU A 217 -22.45 36.65 -13.58
C LEU A 217 -23.10 37.17 -14.88
N SER A 218 -23.30 36.29 -15.85
CA SER A 218 -24.01 36.58 -17.10
C SER A 218 -25.48 36.92 -16.87
N PHE A 219 -26.18 36.21 -15.97
CA PHE A 219 -27.57 36.53 -15.57
C PHE A 219 -27.70 37.90 -14.89
N LEU A 220 -26.66 38.35 -14.17
CA LEU A 220 -26.62 39.67 -13.53
C LEU A 220 -26.24 40.80 -14.51
N GLY A 221 -26.04 40.51 -15.80
CA GLY A 221 -25.64 41.50 -16.82
C GLY A 221 -24.18 41.94 -16.71
N LEU A 222 -23.37 41.25 -15.91
CA LEU A 222 -21.94 41.54 -15.74
C LEU A 222 -21.06 40.63 -16.60
N GLY A 223 -21.61 39.52 -17.09
CA GLY A 223 -20.88 38.49 -17.81
C GLY A 223 -20.57 38.83 -19.27
N ILE A 224 -20.76 37.83 -20.12
CA ILE A 224 -20.42 37.91 -21.55
C ILE A 224 -21.33 38.94 -22.23
N SER A 225 -20.82 39.62 -23.24
CA SER A 225 -21.58 40.62 -23.99
C SER A 225 -22.93 40.06 -24.49
N PRO A 226 -24.01 40.86 -24.50
CA PRO A 226 -25.37 40.40 -24.83
C PRO A 226 -25.55 39.84 -26.24
N ASP A 227 -24.61 40.12 -27.15
CA ASP A 227 -24.58 39.62 -28.52
C ASP A 227 -24.21 38.12 -28.60
N GLN A 228 -23.59 37.57 -27.56
CA GLN A 228 -23.24 36.15 -27.50
C GLN A 228 -24.18 35.38 -26.57
N PRO A 229 -24.87 34.35 -27.08
CA PRO A 229 -25.70 33.49 -26.23
C PRO A 229 -24.80 32.67 -25.29
N SER A 230 -25.01 32.84 -23.99
CA SER A 230 -24.56 31.95 -22.91
C SER A 230 -25.80 31.49 -22.14
N LEU A 231 -25.71 30.41 -21.35
CA LEU A 231 -26.87 29.98 -20.55
C LEU A 231 -27.35 31.08 -19.60
N GLY A 232 -26.43 31.86 -19.04
CA GLY A 232 -26.78 32.97 -18.15
C GLY A 232 -27.47 34.14 -18.88
N THR A 233 -27.00 34.51 -20.08
CA THR A 233 -27.62 35.61 -20.85
C THR A 233 -29.00 35.24 -21.37
N LEU A 234 -29.22 33.97 -21.76
CA LEU A 234 -30.55 33.47 -22.12
C LEU A 234 -31.53 33.55 -20.94
N LEU A 235 -31.06 33.22 -19.73
CA LEU A 235 -31.87 33.32 -18.51
C LEU A 235 -32.15 34.79 -18.12
N GLU A 236 -31.22 35.70 -18.38
CA GLU A 236 -31.43 37.13 -18.16
C GLU A 236 -32.59 37.66 -19.01
N VAL A 237 -32.59 37.34 -20.31
CA VAL A 237 -33.66 37.72 -21.25
C VAL A 237 -34.99 37.11 -20.83
N ALA A 238 -34.99 35.82 -20.48
CA ALA A 238 -36.19 35.09 -20.06
C ALA A 238 -36.87 35.69 -18.81
N ARG A 239 -36.14 36.42 -17.95
CA ARG A 239 -36.68 37.09 -16.77
C ARG A 239 -37.80 38.07 -17.11
N THR A 240 -37.70 38.75 -18.25
CA THR A 240 -38.72 39.71 -18.69
C THR A 240 -39.82 39.00 -19.48
N GLU A 241 -39.45 38.02 -20.32
CA GLU A 241 -40.36 37.33 -21.23
C GLU A 241 -41.33 36.37 -20.50
N ILE A 242 -40.95 35.85 -19.32
CA ILE A 242 -41.87 35.03 -18.51
C ILE A 242 -43.10 35.81 -18.02
N LEU A 243 -42.96 37.12 -17.78
CA LEU A 243 -44.06 37.97 -17.31
C LEU A 243 -45.17 38.14 -18.35
N ILE A 244 -44.86 37.90 -19.62
CA ILE A 244 -45.79 37.98 -20.75
C ILE A 244 -46.20 36.60 -21.29
N GLY A 245 -45.89 35.53 -20.55
CA GLY A 245 -46.36 34.17 -20.85
C GLY A 245 -45.42 33.32 -21.71
N CYS A 246 -44.24 33.82 -22.07
CA CYS A 246 -43.24 33.08 -22.86
C CYS A 246 -42.39 32.17 -21.95
N TRP A 247 -43.03 31.19 -21.29
CA TRP A 247 -42.38 30.32 -20.30
C TRP A 247 -41.27 29.43 -20.89
N TRP A 248 -41.32 29.12 -22.20
CA TRP A 248 -40.33 28.27 -22.87
C TRP A 248 -38.93 28.89 -22.89
N GLU A 249 -38.84 30.22 -22.97
CA GLU A 249 -37.56 30.96 -22.91
C GLU A 249 -36.85 30.78 -21.57
N LEU A 250 -37.57 30.50 -20.47
CA LEU A 250 -36.96 30.14 -19.20
C LEU A 250 -36.65 28.63 -19.11
N VAL A 251 -37.64 27.80 -19.44
CA VAL A 251 -37.61 26.36 -19.13
C VAL A 251 -36.49 25.63 -19.88
N PHE A 252 -36.28 25.91 -21.17
CA PHE A 252 -35.28 25.18 -21.96
C PHE A 252 -33.83 25.55 -21.59
N PRO A 253 -33.44 26.83 -21.49
CA PRO A 253 -32.11 27.20 -21.01
C PRO A 253 -31.85 26.76 -19.55
N ALA A 254 -32.82 26.94 -18.65
CA ALA A 254 -32.68 26.49 -17.25
C ALA A 254 -32.57 24.96 -17.16
N GLY A 255 -33.39 24.24 -17.93
CA GLY A 255 -33.35 22.79 -18.02
C GLY A 255 -32.01 22.28 -18.52
N ALA A 256 -31.43 22.92 -19.54
CA ALA A 256 -30.10 22.59 -20.04
C ALA A 256 -29.00 22.83 -18.98
N LEU A 257 -29.07 23.95 -18.25
CA LEU A 257 -28.13 24.27 -17.15
C LEU A 257 -28.16 23.20 -16.05
N VAL A 258 -29.36 22.85 -15.56
CA VAL A 258 -29.55 21.85 -14.49
C VAL A 258 -29.15 20.47 -14.99
N LEU A 259 -29.58 20.07 -16.18
CA LEU A 259 -29.24 18.76 -16.76
C LEU A 259 -27.73 18.60 -16.91
N LEU A 260 -27.04 19.59 -17.48
CA LEU A 260 -25.58 19.58 -17.62
C LEU A 260 -24.88 19.37 -16.27
N THR A 261 -25.32 20.12 -15.24
CA THR A 261 -24.80 20.04 -13.87
C THR A 261 -24.97 18.63 -13.30
N LEU A 262 -26.18 18.04 -13.42
CA LEU A 262 -26.48 16.71 -12.92
C LEU A 262 -25.71 15.61 -13.65
N LEU A 263 -25.55 15.74 -14.97
CA LEU A 263 -24.79 14.78 -15.79
C LEU A 263 -23.31 14.77 -15.42
N ILE A 264 -22.70 15.94 -15.23
CA ILE A 264 -21.30 16.06 -14.80
C ILE A 264 -21.13 15.48 -13.39
N PHE A 265 -22.02 15.80 -12.45
CA PHE A 265 -21.93 15.28 -11.07
C PHE A 265 -22.12 13.76 -11.01
N GLY A 266 -23.09 13.23 -11.76
CA GLY A 266 -23.32 11.79 -11.91
C GLY A 266 -22.10 11.06 -12.47
N TRP A 267 -21.44 11.63 -13.49
CA TRP A 267 -20.20 11.09 -14.04
C TRP A 267 -19.03 11.17 -13.03
N ALA A 268 -18.85 12.31 -12.38
CA ALA A 268 -17.79 12.54 -11.39
C ALA A 268 -17.86 11.56 -10.22
N SER A 269 -19.07 11.27 -9.73
CA SER A 269 -19.30 10.28 -8.67
C SER A 269 -18.85 8.86 -9.06
N GLY A 270 -18.88 8.53 -10.36
CA GLY A 270 -18.35 7.28 -10.90
C GLY A 270 -16.81 7.23 -10.91
N LEU A 271 -16.16 8.34 -11.26
CA LEU A 271 -14.70 8.46 -11.23
C LEU A 271 -14.14 8.32 -9.80
N GLY A 272 -14.83 8.89 -8.81
CA GLY A 272 -14.47 8.77 -7.39
C GLY A 272 -14.46 7.31 -6.91
N LYS A 273 -15.43 6.49 -7.34
CA LYS A 273 -15.48 5.06 -7.03
C LYS A 273 -14.36 4.27 -7.70
N ALA A 274 -14.01 4.60 -8.95
CA ALA A 274 -12.90 3.96 -9.65
C ALA A 274 -11.53 4.32 -9.05
N SER A 275 -11.31 5.57 -8.61
CA SER A 275 -10.05 5.97 -7.95
C SER A 275 -9.91 5.42 -6.54
N ARG A 276 -11.00 5.34 -5.76
CA ARG A 276 -11.03 4.61 -4.49
C ARG A 276 -10.90 3.11 -4.69
N GLY A 277 -11.39 2.59 -5.81
CA GLY A 277 -11.16 1.23 -6.28
C GLY A 277 -9.70 0.99 -6.63
N ALA A 278 -8.99 1.95 -7.24
CA ALA A 278 -7.57 1.85 -7.58
C ALA A 278 -6.62 2.07 -6.37
N ALA A 279 -6.99 2.96 -5.45
CA ALA A 279 -6.29 3.15 -4.18
C ALA A 279 -6.57 1.99 -3.21
N ARG A 280 -7.79 1.42 -3.28
CA ARG A 280 -8.01 0.07 -2.77
C ARG A 280 -7.17 -0.90 -3.54
N GLU A 281 -7.09 -0.99 -4.86
CA GLU A 281 -6.24 -1.95 -5.61
C GLU A 281 -4.75 -1.86 -5.27
N THR A 282 -4.26 -0.81 -4.62
CA THR A 282 -2.92 -0.79 -4.00
C THR A 282 -2.89 -1.35 -2.57
N ASP A 283 -3.92 -1.13 -1.75
CA ASP A 283 -4.17 -1.80 -0.44
C ASP A 283 -4.90 -3.17 -0.57
N SER A 284 -5.35 -3.50 -1.77
CA SER A 284 -6.18 -4.63 -2.19
C SER A 284 -5.54 -5.34 -3.39
N ALA A 285 -4.35 -4.94 -3.83
CA ALA A 285 -3.41 -5.92 -4.36
C ALA A 285 -3.13 -7.02 -3.30
N GLU A 286 -3.37 -6.72 -2.02
CA GLU A 286 -3.43 -7.69 -0.92
C GLU A 286 -4.80 -8.38 -0.75
N SER A 287 -5.92 -7.93 -1.36
CA SER A 287 -7.26 -8.49 -1.11
C SER A 287 -8.22 -8.71 -2.31
N ASP A 288 -8.04 -8.07 -3.46
CA ASP A 288 -8.91 -8.12 -4.66
C ASP A 288 -8.46 -9.12 -5.74
N THR A 289 -7.49 -10.01 -5.48
CA THR A 289 -7.41 -11.27 -6.25
C THR A 289 -8.50 -12.27 -5.87
N LEU A 290 -9.41 -11.90 -4.96
CA LEU A 290 -10.52 -12.68 -4.44
C LEU A 290 -11.80 -11.88 -4.61
N VAL A 291 -12.48 -12.04 -5.75
CA VAL A 291 -13.94 -12.02 -5.96
C VAL A 291 -14.16 -11.70 -7.45
N GLY A 292 -14.14 -12.75 -8.27
CA GLY A 292 -14.65 -12.74 -9.63
C GLY A 292 -15.93 -13.56 -9.69
N ASP A 293 -16.99 -12.96 -10.23
CA ASP A 293 -18.37 -13.47 -10.31
C ASP A 293 -18.52 -14.99 -10.51
N LEU A 294 -19.24 -15.62 -9.58
CA LEU A 294 -19.80 -16.96 -9.72
C LEU A 294 -21.01 -16.92 -10.65
N SER A 295 -20.85 -17.43 -11.88
CA SER A 295 -21.93 -18.11 -12.61
C SER A 295 -21.39 -18.84 -13.84
N VAL A 296 -21.37 -20.17 -13.78
CA VAL A 296 -21.29 -21.04 -14.96
C VAL A 296 -22.51 -21.99 -14.91
N PRO A 297 -23.21 -22.22 -16.04
CA PRO A 297 -24.50 -22.91 -16.06
C PRO A 297 -24.37 -24.40 -15.73
N ALA A 298 -25.36 -24.91 -15.00
CA ALA A 298 -25.55 -26.33 -14.75
C ALA A 298 -26.15 -27.01 -15.99
N SER A 299 -25.32 -27.61 -16.83
CA SER A 299 -25.73 -28.70 -17.72
C SER A 299 -24.50 -29.49 -18.15
N ASP A 300 -24.59 -30.81 -18.00
CA ASP A 300 -23.69 -31.85 -18.51
C ASP A 300 -22.49 -32.24 -17.63
N VAL A 301 -22.77 -32.89 -16.49
CA VAL A 301 -21.83 -33.85 -15.86
C VAL A 301 -22.61 -35.01 -15.22
N PRO A 302 -22.24 -36.29 -15.41
CA PRO A 302 -22.93 -37.44 -14.84
C PRO A 302 -22.72 -37.56 -13.32
N PRO A 303 -23.61 -38.29 -12.60
CA PRO A 303 -23.45 -38.48 -11.16
C PRO A 303 -22.24 -39.38 -10.87
N CYS A 304 -21.27 -38.88 -10.10
CA CYS A 304 -20.16 -39.69 -9.61
C CYS A 304 -20.60 -40.53 -8.40
N VAL A 305 -20.40 -41.83 -8.54
CA VAL A 305 -20.64 -42.90 -7.56
C VAL A 305 -19.61 -42.80 -6.43
N HIS A 306 -20.06 -43.01 -5.20
CA HIS A 306 -19.21 -43.23 -4.04
C HIS A 306 -18.56 -44.61 -4.13
N GLU A 307 -17.24 -44.67 -4.29
CA GLU A 307 -16.44 -45.84 -3.92
C GLU A 307 -15.37 -45.40 -2.91
N ALA A 308 -15.45 -45.96 -1.71
CA ALA A 308 -14.40 -45.89 -0.71
C ALA A 308 -13.25 -46.84 -1.13
N PRO A 309 -11.98 -46.45 -0.99
CA PRO A 309 -10.89 -47.35 -1.33
C PRO A 309 -10.79 -48.47 -0.29
N ALA A 310 -10.78 -49.72 -0.77
CA ALA A 310 -10.45 -50.90 0.00
C ALA A 310 -8.93 -50.96 0.20
N GLY A 311 -8.50 -50.76 1.44
CA GLY A 311 -7.14 -51.00 1.92
C GLY A 311 -7.17 -50.91 3.45
N GLU A 312 -6.86 -52.00 4.14
CA GLU A 312 -6.84 -52.07 5.60
C GLU A 312 -5.85 -51.04 6.17
N PRO A 313 -6.27 -50.11 7.05
CA PRO A 313 -5.34 -49.22 7.74
C PRO A 313 -4.64 -49.95 8.89
N ASP A 314 -3.32 -49.75 8.98
CA ASP A 314 -2.48 -50.16 10.12
C ASP A 314 -3.12 -49.69 11.44
N GLU A 315 -3.33 -50.62 12.36
CA GLU A 315 -4.28 -50.51 13.48
C GLU A 315 -3.79 -49.64 14.67
N ASN A 316 -2.78 -48.77 14.50
CA ASN A 316 -2.18 -48.07 15.64
C ASN A 316 -1.70 -46.61 15.40
N THR A 317 -2.18 -45.94 14.36
CA THR A 317 -1.90 -44.51 14.16
C THR A 317 -3.19 -43.74 13.88
N ALA A 318 -3.56 -42.84 14.80
CA ALA A 318 -4.64 -41.88 14.55
C ALA A 318 -4.36 -41.12 13.23
N PRO A 319 -5.36 -40.90 12.38
CA PRO A 319 -5.16 -40.24 11.09
C PRO A 319 -4.58 -38.83 11.29
N PRO A 320 -3.71 -38.35 10.38
CA PRO A 320 -3.14 -37.02 10.47
C PRO A 320 -4.24 -35.96 10.46
N ALA A 321 -4.07 -34.93 11.30
CA ALA A 321 -5.03 -33.83 11.39
C ALA A 321 -4.94 -32.92 10.16
N LEU A 322 -3.74 -32.74 9.62
CA LEU A 322 -3.47 -32.08 8.34
C LEU A 322 -2.48 -32.93 7.53
N GLU A 323 -2.78 -33.12 6.25
CA GLU A 323 -1.92 -33.88 5.36
C GLU A 323 -1.87 -33.25 3.96
N PHE A 324 -0.66 -33.13 3.44
CA PHE A 324 -0.33 -32.83 2.06
C PHE A 324 0.33 -34.07 1.45
N GLN A 325 -0.26 -34.59 0.38
CA GLN A 325 0.26 -35.72 -0.39
C GLN A 325 0.48 -35.27 -1.84
N ASP A 326 1.73 -35.34 -2.28
CA ASP A 326 2.15 -35.02 -3.64
C ASP A 326 1.66 -33.63 -4.12
N LEU A 327 1.65 -32.66 -3.20
CA LEU A 327 1.06 -31.36 -3.46
C LEU A 327 1.94 -30.57 -4.42
N SER A 328 1.37 -30.11 -5.53
CA SER A 328 2.01 -29.10 -6.37
C SER A 328 1.07 -27.93 -6.66
N VAL A 329 1.61 -26.71 -6.62
CA VAL A 329 0.85 -25.48 -6.88
C VAL A 329 1.48 -24.78 -8.08
N THR A 330 0.69 -24.54 -9.12
CA THR A 330 1.17 -23.96 -10.38
C THR A 330 0.41 -22.69 -10.75
N VAL A 331 1.10 -21.78 -11.44
CA VAL A 331 0.49 -20.59 -12.04
C VAL A 331 0.45 -20.74 -13.57
N PRO A 332 -0.73 -20.85 -14.19
CA PRO A 332 -0.88 -20.89 -15.63
C PRO A 332 -0.54 -19.54 -16.26
N ARG A 333 0.40 -19.55 -17.21
CA ARG A 333 0.89 -18.32 -17.89
C ARG A 333 -0.16 -17.59 -18.73
N SER A 334 -1.28 -18.23 -19.07
CA SER A 334 -2.39 -17.61 -19.81
C SER A 334 -3.01 -16.41 -19.11
N GLY A 335 -2.77 -16.25 -17.80
CA GLY A 335 -3.26 -15.13 -16.99
C GLY A 335 -2.36 -13.88 -16.91
N TRP A 336 -1.15 -13.91 -17.50
CA TRP A 336 -0.18 -12.79 -17.48
C TRP A 336 -0.01 -12.08 -18.82
N ILE A 337 -0.37 -12.72 -19.93
CA ILE A 337 -0.27 -12.08 -21.24
C ILE A 337 -1.44 -11.11 -21.37
N SER A 338 -1.15 -9.82 -21.15
CA SER A 338 -2.00 -8.71 -21.55
C SER A 338 -2.60 -8.94 -22.94
N ASP A 339 -3.89 -8.64 -23.06
CA ASP A 339 -4.79 -8.75 -24.21
C ASP A 339 -4.36 -7.92 -25.45
N GLN A 340 -3.09 -7.51 -25.54
CA GLN A 340 -2.54 -6.71 -26.63
C GLN A 340 -1.70 -7.49 -27.65
N ARG A 341 -1.16 -8.67 -27.33
CA ARG A 341 -0.33 -9.43 -28.29
C ARG A 341 -1.12 -10.32 -29.25
N GLN A 342 -2.33 -10.74 -28.89
CA GLN A 342 -3.09 -11.71 -29.70
C GLN A 342 -3.72 -11.13 -30.99
N LYS A 343 -3.84 -9.80 -31.11
CA LYS A 343 -4.31 -9.15 -32.34
C LYS A 343 -3.26 -9.06 -33.46
N SER A 344 -2.02 -9.47 -33.23
CA SER A 344 -0.95 -9.42 -34.25
C SER A 344 -0.58 -10.76 -34.89
N LEU A 345 -1.16 -11.88 -34.43
CA LEU A 345 -0.71 -13.23 -34.80
C LEU A 345 -1.85 -14.20 -35.18
N THR A 346 -3.04 -13.71 -35.56
CA THR A 346 -4.06 -14.55 -36.21
C THR A 346 -3.92 -14.47 -37.72
N GLY A 347 -2.94 -15.20 -38.23
CA GLY A 347 -2.70 -15.39 -39.65
C GLY A 347 -2.05 -16.74 -39.90
N SER A 348 -2.56 -17.82 -39.30
CA SER A 348 -2.32 -19.18 -39.79
C SER A 348 -3.25 -20.17 -39.11
N THR A 349 -4.05 -20.84 -39.94
CA THR A 349 -4.85 -22.02 -39.63
C THR A 349 -3.94 -23.22 -39.38
N ALA A 350 -3.89 -23.73 -38.15
CA ALA A 350 -3.35 -25.06 -37.87
C ALA A 350 -4.13 -25.72 -36.72
N ALA A 351 -4.46 -26.99 -36.94
CA ALA A 351 -5.37 -27.81 -36.16
C ALA A 351 -4.96 -28.02 -34.68
N LYS A 352 -5.96 -28.12 -33.80
CA LYS A 352 -5.84 -28.60 -32.41
C LYS A 352 -5.56 -30.10 -32.40
N PRO A 353 -4.50 -30.60 -31.75
CA PRO A 353 -4.47 -31.98 -31.30
C PRO A 353 -5.23 -32.12 -29.98
N ALA A 354 -5.91 -33.26 -29.82
CA ALA A 354 -6.65 -33.63 -28.61
C ALA A 354 -5.69 -33.84 -27.44
N SER A 355 -5.92 -33.16 -26.31
CA SER A 355 -5.13 -33.29 -25.09
C SER A 355 -5.73 -34.36 -24.17
N THR A 356 -4.95 -35.39 -23.89
CA THR A 356 -5.08 -36.28 -22.73
C THR A 356 -4.82 -35.50 -21.43
N ALA A 357 -5.44 -35.96 -20.35
CA ALA A 357 -5.54 -35.28 -19.06
C ALA A 357 -4.24 -35.27 -18.23
N ASN A 358 -4.08 -34.21 -17.44
CA ASN A 358 -3.32 -34.09 -16.18
C ASN A 358 -1.82 -34.42 -16.19
N SER A 359 -1.02 -33.68 -16.96
CA SER A 359 0.38 -33.41 -16.61
C SER A 359 0.61 -31.88 -16.67
N PRO A 360 1.40 -31.29 -15.75
CA PRO A 360 1.78 -29.89 -15.88
C PRO A 360 2.52 -29.73 -17.21
N THR A 361 1.99 -28.89 -18.09
CA THR A 361 2.67 -28.57 -19.34
C THR A 361 4.02 -27.94 -19.03
N GLU A 362 5.02 -28.19 -19.88
CA GLU A 362 6.44 -27.74 -19.80
C GLU A 362 6.65 -26.19 -19.71
N ARG A 363 5.59 -25.41 -19.44
CA ARG A 363 5.53 -23.94 -19.50
C ARG A 363 4.77 -23.27 -18.34
N ASP A 364 4.32 -24.02 -17.33
CA ASP A 364 3.69 -23.46 -16.12
C ASP A 364 4.74 -23.13 -15.04
N LEU A 365 4.54 -22.04 -14.29
CA LEU A 365 5.42 -21.72 -13.16
C LEU A 365 4.99 -22.56 -11.96
N VAL A 366 5.79 -23.56 -11.62
CA VAL A 366 5.62 -24.37 -10.40
C VAL A 366 6.10 -23.54 -9.21
N LEU A 367 5.21 -23.28 -8.26
CA LEU A 367 5.50 -22.57 -7.02
C LEU A 367 5.81 -23.53 -5.88
N GLU A 368 5.09 -24.65 -5.82
CA GLU A 368 5.37 -25.78 -4.92
C GLU A 368 5.41 -27.06 -5.75
N ASP A 369 6.37 -27.93 -5.48
CA ASP A 369 6.67 -29.11 -6.27
C ASP A 369 6.71 -30.36 -5.39
N HIS A 370 5.73 -31.25 -5.56
CA HIS A 370 5.62 -32.55 -4.89
C HIS A 370 5.79 -32.50 -3.36
N VAL A 371 5.17 -31.52 -2.69
CA VAL A 371 5.26 -31.32 -1.24
C VAL A 371 4.48 -32.40 -0.49
N ASN A 372 5.16 -33.10 0.42
CA ASN A 372 4.59 -34.09 1.34
C ASN A 372 4.81 -33.62 2.78
N LEU A 373 3.74 -33.49 3.56
CA LEU A 373 3.80 -32.98 4.93
C LEU A 373 2.59 -33.51 5.73
N GLN A 374 2.83 -33.96 6.96
CA GLN A 374 1.80 -34.46 7.87
C GLN A 374 1.94 -33.81 9.24
N VAL A 375 0.82 -33.41 9.84
CA VAL A 375 0.74 -32.87 11.20
C VAL A 375 -0.26 -33.70 12.00
N LYS A 376 0.18 -34.29 13.10
CA LYS A 376 -0.66 -35.13 13.96
C LYS A 376 -1.46 -34.31 14.98
N PRO A 377 -2.59 -34.83 15.50
CA PRO A 377 -3.26 -34.24 16.66
C PRO A 377 -2.30 -34.10 17.84
N GLY A 378 -2.29 -32.92 18.46
CA GLY A 378 -1.42 -32.58 19.59
C GLY A 378 0.06 -32.36 19.27
N GLU A 379 0.42 -32.31 17.98
CA GLU A 379 1.77 -32.03 17.51
C GLU A 379 1.95 -30.52 17.27
N LEU A 380 3.05 -29.96 17.77
CA LEU A 380 3.56 -28.66 17.35
C LEU A 380 4.59 -28.86 16.22
N HIS A 381 4.13 -28.73 14.99
CA HIS A 381 4.94 -28.85 13.77
C HIS A 381 5.38 -27.47 13.29
N VAL A 382 6.67 -27.33 12.98
CA VAL A 382 7.22 -26.04 12.52
C VAL A 382 7.67 -26.11 11.06
N LEU A 383 7.20 -25.15 10.26
CA LEU A 383 7.61 -24.96 8.88
C LEU A 383 8.59 -23.79 8.77
N LEU A 384 9.84 -24.10 8.45
CA LEU A 384 10.94 -23.18 8.24
C LEU A 384 11.22 -22.94 6.75
N GLY A 385 11.88 -21.83 6.43
CA GLY A 385 12.37 -21.54 5.09
C GLY A 385 12.59 -20.05 4.84
N GLN A 386 13.34 -19.69 3.81
CA GLN A 386 13.52 -18.29 3.39
C GLN A 386 12.20 -17.61 3.02
N SER A 387 12.18 -16.27 3.02
CA SER A 387 11.06 -15.49 2.50
C SER A 387 10.85 -15.81 1.02
N GLY A 388 9.61 -16.12 0.62
CA GLY A 388 9.31 -16.58 -0.74
C GLY A 388 9.59 -18.06 -1.02
N ALA A 389 9.96 -18.86 -0.02
CA ALA A 389 10.17 -20.31 -0.19
C ALA A 389 8.89 -21.13 -0.41
N GLY A 390 7.71 -20.54 -0.18
CA GLY A 390 6.42 -21.23 -0.38
C GLY A 390 5.50 -21.36 0.84
N LYS A 391 5.99 -20.99 2.04
CA LYS A 391 5.31 -21.23 3.32
C LYS A 391 3.85 -20.72 3.38
N SER A 392 3.63 -19.46 3.00
CA SER A 392 2.28 -18.87 2.98
C SER A 392 1.40 -19.42 1.86
N ILE A 393 1.99 -19.93 0.76
CA ILE A 393 1.23 -20.62 -0.29
C ILE A 393 0.71 -21.94 0.26
N LEU A 394 1.51 -22.71 1.01
CA LEU A 394 1.06 -23.93 1.69
C LEU A 394 -0.08 -23.64 2.69
N ALA A 395 0.03 -22.58 3.49
CA ALA A 395 -1.04 -22.16 4.41
C ALA A 395 -2.36 -21.79 3.69
N LYS A 396 -2.25 -21.00 2.62
CA LYS A 396 -3.40 -20.64 1.76
C LYS A 396 -3.97 -21.86 1.05
N THR A 397 -3.12 -22.83 0.73
CA THR A 397 -3.53 -24.11 0.13
C THR A 397 -4.29 -24.96 1.15
N ALA A 398 -3.83 -25.11 2.39
CA ALA A 398 -4.60 -25.84 3.41
C ALA A 398 -5.99 -25.25 3.66
N THR A 399 -6.15 -23.94 3.47
CA THR A 399 -7.39 -23.22 3.79
C THR A 399 -8.27 -22.92 2.57
N GLY A 400 -7.83 -23.25 1.34
CA GLY A 400 -8.58 -22.93 0.13
C GLY A 400 -8.59 -21.45 -0.25
N MET A 401 -7.67 -20.66 0.33
CA MET A 401 -7.57 -19.21 0.14
C MET A 401 -6.54 -18.85 -0.94
N LEU A 402 -6.25 -19.77 -1.85
CA LEU A 402 -5.36 -19.51 -2.98
C LEU A 402 -5.95 -18.44 -3.92
N PRO A 403 -5.12 -17.52 -4.46
CA PRO A 403 -5.55 -16.56 -5.47
C PRO A 403 -6.14 -17.25 -6.71
N GLY A 404 -7.20 -16.69 -7.29
CA GLY A 404 -8.07 -17.33 -8.29
C GLY A 404 -7.46 -17.72 -9.64
N LYS A 405 -6.13 -17.67 -9.80
CA LYS A 405 -5.40 -18.14 -10.98
C LYS A 405 -4.52 -19.36 -10.68
N MET A 406 -4.27 -19.71 -9.44
CA MET A 406 -3.41 -20.84 -9.08
C MET A 406 -4.15 -22.17 -9.21
N GLN A 407 -3.47 -23.19 -9.72
CA GLN A 407 -3.97 -24.56 -9.79
C GLN A 407 -3.25 -25.42 -8.76
N VAL A 408 -4.02 -26.26 -8.08
CA VAL A 408 -3.51 -27.25 -7.12
C VAL A 408 -3.64 -28.62 -7.74
N SER A 409 -2.53 -29.36 -7.77
CA SER A 409 -2.49 -30.80 -8.04
C SER A 409 -1.99 -31.55 -6.81
N GLY A 410 -2.28 -32.85 -6.73
CA GLY A 410 -2.06 -33.65 -5.52
C GLY A 410 -3.29 -33.66 -4.60
N GLN A 411 -3.10 -34.08 -3.37
CA GLN A 411 -4.17 -34.25 -2.39
C GLN A 411 -3.84 -33.49 -1.11
N VAL A 412 -4.82 -32.71 -0.63
CA VAL A 412 -4.76 -32.06 0.68
C VAL A 412 -5.89 -32.65 1.52
N SER A 413 -5.65 -32.99 2.77
CA SER A 413 -6.72 -33.44 3.67
C SER A 413 -6.62 -32.80 5.06
N VAL A 414 -7.78 -32.52 5.66
CA VAL A 414 -7.90 -31.97 7.02
C VAL A 414 -8.92 -32.80 7.78
N GLY A 415 -8.53 -33.33 8.95
CA GLY A 415 -9.37 -34.22 9.74
C GLY A 415 -9.88 -35.42 8.94
N GLY A 416 -9.03 -35.98 8.07
CA GLY A 416 -9.37 -37.08 7.15
C GLY A 416 -10.25 -36.70 5.95
N ARG A 417 -10.68 -35.45 5.80
CA ARG A 417 -11.48 -34.98 4.66
C ARG A 417 -10.58 -34.44 3.56
N LYS A 418 -10.68 -35.02 2.35
CA LYS A 418 -10.00 -34.50 1.16
C LYS A 418 -10.55 -33.11 0.80
N LEU A 419 -9.64 -32.15 0.67
CA LEU A 419 -9.87 -30.79 0.25
C LEU A 419 -9.64 -30.67 -1.25
N TYR A 420 -10.22 -29.63 -1.86
CA TYR A 420 -10.22 -29.38 -3.31
C TYR A 420 -11.06 -30.36 -4.14
N GLY A 421 -11.76 -29.83 -5.15
CA GLY A 421 -12.80 -30.52 -5.93
C GLY A 421 -14.02 -29.63 -6.18
N LYS A 422 -14.90 -30.01 -7.13
CA LYS A 422 -16.05 -29.16 -7.56
C LYS A 422 -16.99 -28.74 -6.42
N ASN A 423 -17.05 -29.50 -5.32
CA ASN A 423 -18.00 -29.29 -4.22
C ASN A 423 -17.33 -29.20 -2.83
N CYS A 424 -16.09 -28.72 -2.73
CA CYS A 424 -15.42 -28.62 -1.42
C CYS A 424 -16.14 -27.56 -0.53
N PRO A 425 -16.69 -27.94 0.65
CA PRO A 425 -17.49 -27.06 1.48
C PRO A 425 -16.60 -26.16 2.35
N TRP A 426 -15.85 -25.26 1.73
CA TRP A 426 -14.90 -24.38 2.42
C TRP A 426 -15.50 -23.58 3.58
N GLN A 427 -16.79 -23.22 3.48
CA GLN A 427 -17.51 -22.49 4.53
C GLN A 427 -17.76 -23.31 5.80
N THR A 428 -17.72 -24.63 5.69
CA THR A 428 -17.92 -25.60 6.79
C THR A 428 -16.59 -26.11 7.34
N ILE A 429 -15.51 -25.95 6.57
CA ILE A 429 -14.16 -26.39 6.93
C ILE A 429 -13.40 -25.29 7.65
N ARG A 430 -13.50 -24.05 7.15
CA ARG A 430 -12.83 -22.87 7.75
C ARG A 430 -13.51 -22.48 9.06
N GLY A 431 -12.70 -22.33 10.11
CA GLY A 431 -13.16 -21.98 11.44
C GLY A 431 -13.55 -23.19 12.29
N HIS A 432 -14.06 -24.28 11.70
CA HIS A 432 -14.49 -25.49 12.43
C HIS A 432 -13.49 -26.65 12.40
N LEU A 433 -12.78 -26.86 11.28
CA LEU A 433 -11.78 -27.93 11.16
C LEU A 433 -10.37 -27.35 11.05
N ILE A 434 -10.23 -26.23 10.35
CA ILE A 434 -8.96 -25.52 10.20
C ILE A 434 -9.16 -24.02 10.39
N ALA A 435 -8.25 -23.41 11.14
CA ALA A 435 -8.20 -21.96 11.32
C ALA A 435 -6.79 -21.44 11.11
N VAL A 436 -6.70 -20.14 10.78
CA VAL A 436 -5.43 -19.44 10.60
C VAL A 436 -5.39 -18.28 11.58
N ALA A 437 -4.35 -18.23 12.39
CA ALA A 437 -3.94 -17.01 13.08
C ALA A 437 -3.03 -16.24 12.13
N SER A 438 -3.46 -15.04 11.75
CA SER A 438 -2.81 -14.24 10.71
C SER A 438 -1.50 -13.59 11.17
N GLN A 439 -0.58 -13.34 10.23
CA GLN A 439 0.72 -12.68 10.44
C GLN A 439 0.59 -11.29 11.07
N SER A 440 -0.39 -10.49 10.64
CA SER A 440 -0.63 -9.15 11.20
C SER A 440 -1.89 -9.12 12.05
N SER A 441 -1.71 -9.30 13.36
CA SER A 441 -2.79 -9.29 14.35
C SER A 441 -3.66 -8.03 14.29
N ALA A 442 -3.10 -6.87 13.94
CA ALA A 442 -3.87 -5.63 13.81
C ALA A 442 -4.85 -5.65 12.62
N THR A 443 -4.48 -6.32 11.52
CA THR A 443 -5.33 -6.43 10.32
C THR A 443 -6.43 -7.48 10.44
N ALA A 444 -6.32 -8.39 11.42
CA ALA A 444 -7.35 -9.37 11.72
C ALA A 444 -8.64 -8.73 12.28
N PHE A 445 -8.55 -7.51 12.82
CA PHE A 445 -9.66 -6.83 13.46
C PHE A 445 -10.09 -5.57 12.71
N ALA A 446 -11.40 -5.32 12.73
CA ALA A 446 -11.95 -4.03 12.33
C ALA A 446 -11.57 -2.97 13.39
N PRO A 447 -10.88 -1.88 13.03
CA PRO A 447 -10.32 -0.92 13.99
C PRO A 447 -11.38 -0.08 14.71
N ASN A 448 -12.61 -0.05 14.18
CA ASN A 448 -13.74 0.73 14.68
C ASN A 448 -14.72 -0.09 15.55
N ARG A 449 -14.32 -1.30 15.96
CA ARG A 449 -15.12 -2.18 16.82
C ARG A 449 -14.25 -2.73 17.94
N THR A 450 -14.87 -3.03 19.10
CA THR A 450 -14.15 -3.63 20.22
C THR A 450 -13.71 -5.06 19.89
N VAL A 451 -12.71 -5.56 20.59
CA VAL A 451 -12.25 -6.95 20.42
C VAL A 451 -13.33 -7.94 20.87
N GLY A 452 -14.00 -7.66 21.99
CA GLY A 452 -15.06 -8.50 22.52
C GLY A 452 -16.24 -8.68 21.57
N ASP A 453 -16.71 -7.61 20.93
CA ASP A 453 -17.82 -7.68 19.96
C ASP A 453 -17.47 -8.57 18.76
N GLN A 454 -16.21 -8.54 18.32
CA GLN A 454 -15.73 -9.30 17.16
C GLN A 454 -15.53 -10.78 17.49
N LEU A 455 -15.03 -11.09 18.69
CA LEU A 455 -14.96 -12.47 19.19
C LEU A 455 -16.36 -13.06 19.36
N GLU A 456 -17.27 -12.31 19.98
CA GLU A 456 -18.65 -12.77 20.21
C GLU A 456 -19.40 -12.99 18.89
N GLU A 457 -19.23 -12.10 17.91
CA GLU A 457 -19.79 -12.29 16.57
C GLU A 457 -19.26 -13.57 15.91
N SER A 458 -17.95 -13.82 16.01
CA SER A 458 -17.32 -15.00 15.40
C SER A 458 -17.85 -16.30 16.03
N VAL A 459 -17.94 -16.37 17.36
CA VAL A 459 -18.56 -17.48 18.08
C VAL A 459 -20.02 -17.66 17.67
N LYS A 460 -20.81 -16.57 17.58
CA LYS A 460 -22.23 -16.62 17.17
C LYS A 460 -22.40 -17.13 15.74
N LEU A 461 -21.57 -16.70 14.80
CA LEU A 461 -21.63 -17.10 13.39
C LEU A 461 -21.28 -18.58 13.22
N LEU A 462 -20.26 -19.05 13.93
CA LEU A 462 -19.82 -20.45 13.89
C LEU A 462 -20.82 -21.38 14.60
N ARG A 463 -21.47 -20.93 15.71
CA ARG A 463 -22.58 -21.63 16.38
C ARG A 463 -23.83 -21.79 15.52
N ARG A 464 -24.23 -20.75 14.78
CA ARG A 464 -25.49 -20.75 14.03
C ARG A 464 -25.50 -21.70 12.83
N ARG A 465 -24.33 -22.09 12.33
CA ARG A 465 -24.21 -22.92 11.11
C ARG A 465 -24.22 -24.43 11.36
N ASP A 466 -24.34 -24.86 12.62
CA ASP A 466 -24.26 -26.28 13.02
C ASP A 466 -25.55 -27.12 12.84
N ARG A 467 -26.69 -26.55 12.42
CA ARG A 467 -27.99 -27.24 12.63
C ARG A 467 -28.58 -28.06 11.47
N ALA A 468 -27.94 -28.17 10.29
CA ALA A 468 -28.57 -28.86 9.15
C ALA A 468 -27.69 -29.70 8.21
N GLU A 469 -26.36 -29.59 8.20
CA GLU A 469 -25.52 -30.28 7.18
C GLU A 469 -24.33 -31.11 7.72
N LEU A 470 -24.09 -31.12 9.04
CA LEU A 470 -22.88 -31.70 9.66
C LEU A 470 -23.08 -33.08 10.32
N LEU A 471 -24.07 -33.86 9.88
CA LEU A 471 -24.47 -35.16 10.46
C LEU A 471 -23.51 -36.36 10.24
N SER A 472 -22.19 -36.15 10.19
CA SER A 472 -21.26 -37.29 10.09
C SER A 472 -19.91 -37.15 10.82
N VAL A 473 -19.63 -36.03 11.50
CA VAL A 473 -18.43 -35.89 12.35
C VAL A 473 -18.83 -35.15 13.63
N ALA A 474 -18.36 -35.63 14.78
CA ALA A 474 -18.46 -34.89 16.03
C ALA A 474 -17.59 -33.62 15.92
N THR A 475 -18.20 -32.50 15.55
CA THR A 475 -17.57 -31.18 15.70
C THR A 475 -17.64 -30.81 17.19
N PRO A 476 -16.52 -30.40 17.81
CA PRO A 476 -16.56 -29.99 19.20
C PRO A 476 -17.34 -28.68 19.33
N GLU A 477 -18.07 -28.48 20.43
CA GLU A 477 -18.86 -27.26 20.59
C GLU A 477 -17.96 -26.02 20.51
N PRO A 478 -18.39 -24.96 19.79
CA PRO A 478 -17.65 -23.72 19.69
C PRO A 478 -17.51 -23.05 21.06
N ALA A 479 -16.28 -22.65 21.36
CA ALA A 479 -15.86 -22.09 22.65
C ALA A 479 -16.67 -20.83 23.01
N THR A 480 -16.87 -20.58 24.31
CA THR A 480 -17.37 -19.28 24.75
C THR A 480 -16.26 -18.23 24.70
N VAL A 481 -16.61 -16.95 24.67
CA VAL A 481 -15.61 -15.86 24.71
C VAL A 481 -14.73 -15.98 25.95
N THR A 482 -15.29 -16.39 27.09
CA THR A 482 -14.53 -16.63 28.33
C THR A 482 -13.52 -17.77 28.18
N ASP A 483 -13.92 -18.88 27.57
CA ASP A 483 -13.03 -20.01 27.31
C ASP A 483 -11.87 -19.59 26.38
N LEU A 484 -12.16 -18.80 25.35
CA LEU A 484 -11.15 -18.29 24.42
C LEU A 484 -10.14 -17.36 25.12
N CYS A 485 -10.64 -16.49 26.00
CA CYS A 485 -9.79 -15.64 26.85
C CYS A 485 -8.87 -16.49 27.74
N GLU A 486 -9.41 -17.53 28.38
CA GLU A 486 -8.62 -18.43 29.23
C GLU A 486 -7.60 -19.24 28.42
N MET A 487 -8.02 -19.82 27.29
CA MET A 487 -7.18 -20.60 26.38
C MET A 487 -5.97 -19.80 25.89
N THR A 488 -6.17 -18.53 25.57
CA THR A 488 -5.13 -17.66 24.98
C THR A 488 -4.42 -16.76 25.99
N GLY A 489 -4.90 -16.72 27.23
CA GLY A 489 -4.46 -15.74 28.23
C GLY A 489 -4.79 -14.29 27.85
N PHE A 490 -5.83 -14.05 27.03
CA PHE A 490 -6.31 -12.71 26.74
C PHE A 490 -7.13 -12.19 27.95
N PRO A 491 -6.80 -11.03 28.54
CA PRO A 491 -7.52 -10.54 29.73
C PRO A 491 -8.98 -10.21 29.41
N THR A 492 -9.91 -10.75 30.20
CA THR A 492 -11.35 -10.51 30.05
C THR A 492 -11.72 -9.03 30.17
N ASP A 493 -11.00 -8.29 31.02
CA ASP A 493 -11.24 -6.85 31.22
C ASP A 493 -10.87 -6.01 29.99
N SER A 494 -10.07 -6.57 29.07
CA SER A 494 -9.67 -5.93 27.82
C SER A 494 -10.63 -6.19 26.65
N LEU A 495 -11.73 -6.92 26.86
CA LEU A 495 -12.73 -7.19 25.81
C LEU A 495 -13.42 -5.91 25.31
N ALA A 496 -13.54 -4.89 26.17
CA ALA A 496 -14.12 -3.60 25.80
C ALA A 496 -13.15 -2.68 25.01
N ALA A 497 -11.87 -3.05 24.92
CA ALA A 497 -10.87 -2.25 24.23
C ALA A 497 -10.99 -2.36 22.70
N TYR A 498 -10.63 -1.28 22.02
CA TYR A 498 -10.45 -1.27 20.57
C TYR A 498 -9.07 -1.83 20.21
N PRO A 499 -8.87 -2.39 19.00
CA PRO A 499 -7.58 -2.97 18.61
C PRO A 499 -6.39 -2.02 18.75
N HIS A 500 -6.59 -0.72 18.48
CA HIS A 500 -5.52 0.29 18.58
C HIS A 500 -5.16 0.70 20.02
N GLU A 501 -5.94 0.27 21.01
CA GLU A 501 -5.69 0.50 22.45
C GLU A 501 -4.90 -0.65 23.09
N LEU A 502 -4.69 -1.75 22.36
CA LEU A 502 -4.04 -2.96 22.85
C LEU A 502 -2.57 -3.02 22.43
N SER A 503 -1.73 -3.62 23.28
CA SER A 503 -0.35 -3.93 22.91
C SER A 503 -0.30 -5.02 21.82
N GLY A 504 0.79 -5.07 21.04
CA GLY A 504 0.97 -6.08 19.99
C GLY A 504 0.80 -7.52 20.49
N GLY A 505 1.37 -7.84 21.66
CA GLY A 505 1.20 -9.17 22.28
C GLY A 505 -0.25 -9.47 22.69
N MET A 506 -0.99 -8.48 23.19
CA MET A 506 -2.42 -8.63 23.50
C MET A 506 -3.25 -8.83 22.23
N LEU A 507 -2.92 -8.11 21.15
CA LEU A 507 -3.55 -8.30 19.85
C LEU A 507 -3.27 -9.69 19.28
N THR A 508 -2.06 -10.22 19.44
CA THR A 508 -1.74 -11.60 19.01
C THR A 508 -2.54 -12.63 19.80
N ARG A 509 -2.68 -12.46 21.12
CA ARG A 509 -3.57 -13.33 21.92
C ARG A 509 -5.02 -13.25 21.48
N ALA A 510 -5.52 -12.04 21.19
CA ALA A 510 -6.87 -11.85 20.65
C ALA A 510 -7.04 -12.49 19.25
N ASN A 511 -6.04 -12.38 18.37
CA ASN A 511 -6.03 -13.01 17.03
C ASN A 511 -6.05 -14.55 17.13
N LEU A 512 -5.27 -15.12 18.07
CA LEU A 512 -5.35 -16.55 18.39
C LEU A 512 -6.74 -16.93 18.92
N ALA A 513 -7.33 -16.11 19.80
CA ALA A 513 -8.68 -16.36 20.32
C ALA A 513 -9.72 -16.34 19.20
N LEU A 514 -9.58 -15.42 18.24
CA LEU A 514 -10.44 -15.34 17.06
C LEU A 514 -10.32 -16.60 16.18
N ALA A 515 -9.09 -17.07 15.95
CA ALA A 515 -8.84 -18.30 15.18
C ALA A 515 -9.42 -19.55 15.88
N LEU A 516 -9.40 -19.58 17.22
CA LEU A 516 -9.91 -20.70 18.02
C LEU A 516 -11.43 -20.66 18.24
N ALA A 517 -12.14 -19.63 17.78
CA ALA A 517 -13.57 -19.43 18.08
C ALA A 517 -14.48 -20.61 17.69
N GLY A 518 -14.15 -21.33 16.62
CA GLY A 518 -14.89 -22.51 16.18
C GLY A 518 -14.32 -23.85 16.65
N ASN A 519 -13.38 -23.82 17.61
CA ASN A 519 -12.71 -24.99 18.17
C ASN A 519 -12.12 -25.93 17.09
N PRO A 520 -11.21 -25.42 16.23
CA PRO A 520 -10.70 -26.17 15.08
C PRO A 520 -9.85 -27.36 15.51
N ALA A 521 -9.77 -28.38 14.66
CA ALA A 521 -8.83 -29.51 14.85
C ALA A 521 -7.38 -29.13 14.47
N VAL A 522 -7.22 -28.17 13.55
CA VAL A 522 -5.93 -27.70 13.04
C VAL A 522 -5.84 -26.18 13.17
N LEU A 523 -4.76 -25.69 13.76
CA LEU A 523 -4.39 -24.28 13.80
C LEU A 523 -3.12 -24.06 12.97
N ILE A 524 -3.22 -23.19 11.96
CA ILE A 524 -2.06 -22.63 11.28
C ILE A 524 -1.71 -21.31 11.97
N ALA A 525 -0.55 -21.26 12.60
CA ALA A 525 -0.01 -20.05 13.19
C ALA A 525 1.01 -19.43 12.23
N ASP A 526 0.55 -18.50 11.39
CA ASP A 526 1.38 -17.88 10.34
C ASP A 526 2.14 -16.68 10.92
N GLU A 527 3.41 -16.86 11.27
CA GLU A 527 4.32 -15.83 11.79
C GLU A 527 3.78 -15.04 12.99
N VAL A 528 3.02 -15.68 13.88
CA VAL A 528 2.35 -15.04 15.03
C VAL A 528 3.30 -14.45 16.07
N THR A 529 4.58 -14.80 16.01
CA THR A 529 5.66 -14.31 16.87
C THR A 529 6.42 -13.12 16.29
N ALA A 530 6.17 -12.75 15.03
CA ALA A 530 6.90 -11.68 14.35
C ALA A 530 6.63 -10.31 14.99
N GLY A 531 7.67 -9.48 15.11
CA GLY A 531 7.58 -8.11 15.63
C GLY A 531 7.26 -7.99 17.12
N LEU A 532 7.29 -9.09 17.88
CA LEU A 532 7.20 -9.08 19.34
C LEU A 532 8.60 -9.00 19.96
N ASP A 533 8.72 -8.37 21.14
CA ASP A 533 9.94 -8.49 21.94
C ASP A 533 10.15 -9.93 22.42
N GLU A 534 11.37 -10.24 22.83
CA GLU A 534 11.82 -11.56 23.27
C GLU A 534 10.90 -12.18 24.34
N THR A 535 10.53 -11.39 25.36
CA THR A 535 9.70 -11.89 26.46
C THR A 535 8.29 -12.25 25.98
N ARG A 536 7.67 -11.42 25.15
CA ARG A 536 6.32 -11.64 24.60
C ARG A 536 6.31 -12.75 23.56
N ARG A 537 7.35 -12.83 22.72
CA ARG A 537 7.57 -13.89 21.74
C ARG A 537 7.57 -15.26 22.42
N ASP A 538 8.36 -15.42 23.48
CA ASP A 538 8.48 -16.67 24.23
C ASP A 538 7.15 -17.06 24.88
N GLN A 539 6.39 -16.09 25.40
CA GLN A 539 5.06 -16.34 25.95
C GLN A 539 4.06 -16.85 24.91
N ILE A 540 4.08 -16.30 23.69
CA ILE A 540 3.23 -16.78 22.58
C ILE A 540 3.68 -18.17 22.13
N TRP A 541 4.98 -18.42 22.09
CA TRP A 541 5.52 -19.74 21.75
C TRP A 541 5.10 -20.83 22.74
N GLN A 542 5.20 -20.56 24.04
CA GLN A 542 4.68 -21.43 25.10
C GLN A 542 3.16 -21.62 25.00
N LEU A 543 2.43 -20.59 24.57
CA LEU A 543 0.99 -20.70 24.34
C LEU A 543 0.67 -21.67 23.20
N LEU A 544 1.39 -21.60 22.07
CA LEU A 544 1.21 -22.57 20.96
C LEU A 544 1.47 -24.01 21.42
N ARG A 545 2.53 -24.23 22.23
CA ARG A 545 2.79 -25.54 22.86
C ARG A 545 1.64 -25.99 23.75
N LYS A 546 1.13 -25.12 24.64
CA LYS A 546 -0.01 -25.44 25.51
C LYS A 546 -1.28 -25.78 24.73
N LEU A 547 -1.49 -25.14 23.58
CA LEU A 547 -2.61 -25.48 22.70
C LEU A 547 -2.40 -26.86 22.06
N ALA A 548 -1.19 -27.17 21.61
CA ALA A 548 -0.84 -28.51 21.11
C ALA A 548 -1.01 -29.59 22.20
N ASP A 549 -0.57 -29.33 23.44
CA ASP A 549 -0.75 -30.25 24.58
C ASP A 549 -2.23 -30.56 24.89
N ARG A 550 -3.16 -29.69 24.47
CA ARG A 550 -4.61 -29.91 24.58
C ARG A 550 -5.19 -30.75 23.44
N GLY A 551 -4.35 -31.29 22.55
CA GLY A 551 -4.73 -32.14 21.44
C GLY A 551 -4.92 -31.41 20.10
N LEU A 552 -4.69 -30.10 20.04
CA LEU A 552 -4.76 -29.32 18.81
C LEU A 552 -3.56 -29.63 17.91
N ALA A 553 -3.77 -29.88 16.61
CA ALA A 553 -2.67 -29.93 15.67
C ALA A 553 -2.23 -28.49 15.31
N VAL A 554 -0.99 -28.12 15.63
CA VAL A 554 -0.48 -26.77 15.40
C VAL A 554 0.61 -26.80 14.33
N LEU A 555 0.34 -26.18 13.18
CA LEU A 555 1.35 -25.88 12.17
C LEU A 555 1.81 -24.44 12.37
N SER A 556 2.99 -24.25 12.95
CA SER A 556 3.59 -22.92 13.08
C SER A 556 4.51 -22.63 11.90
N ILE A 557 4.26 -21.51 11.23
CA ILE A 557 5.13 -20.97 10.19
C ILE A 557 5.95 -19.86 10.83
N THR A 558 7.27 -19.99 10.79
CA THR A 558 8.17 -18.98 11.34
C THR A 558 9.45 -18.91 10.50
N HIS A 559 10.06 -17.73 10.49
CA HIS A 559 11.42 -17.54 10.00
C HIS A 559 12.42 -17.32 11.16
N ASP A 560 11.93 -17.19 12.40
CA ASP A 560 12.76 -17.04 13.59
C ASP A 560 13.30 -18.41 14.03
N LEU A 561 14.48 -18.74 13.51
CA LEU A 561 15.19 -19.96 13.87
C LEU A 561 15.84 -19.87 15.26
N ALA A 562 16.11 -18.66 15.76
CA ALA A 562 16.67 -18.46 17.11
C ALA A 562 15.65 -18.89 18.17
N LEU A 563 14.37 -18.52 18.01
CA LEU A 563 13.27 -18.98 18.87
C LEU A 563 13.24 -20.51 19.03
N LEU A 564 13.47 -21.26 17.94
CA LEU A 564 13.47 -22.73 18.00
C LEU A 564 14.66 -23.32 18.75
N LEU A 565 15.81 -22.64 18.72
CA LEU A 565 17.01 -23.08 19.43
C LEU A 565 16.99 -22.69 20.91
N ASP A 566 16.49 -21.49 21.23
CA ASP A 566 16.46 -20.99 22.59
C ASP A 566 15.33 -21.64 23.41
N LEU A 567 14.21 -21.95 22.77
CA LEU A 567 13.04 -22.56 23.39
C LEU A 567 12.50 -23.74 22.55
N PRO A 568 13.17 -24.92 22.58
CA PRO A 568 12.85 -26.07 21.73
C PRO A 568 11.56 -26.78 22.19
N LEU A 569 10.40 -26.21 21.83
CA LEU A 569 9.07 -26.77 22.12
C LEU A 569 8.46 -27.54 20.93
N ALA A 570 9.09 -27.44 19.76
CA ALA A 570 8.64 -28.08 18.52
C ALA A 570 8.86 -29.60 18.57
N ASP A 571 7.88 -30.36 18.09
CA ASP A 571 7.99 -31.81 17.97
C ASP A 571 8.66 -32.20 16.63
N GLN A 572 8.21 -31.55 15.55
CA GLN A 572 8.65 -31.78 14.18
C GLN A 572 9.04 -30.47 13.52
N VAL A 573 10.04 -30.52 12.65
CA VAL A 573 10.52 -29.39 11.86
C VAL A 573 10.62 -29.81 10.40
N THR A 574 10.02 -29.01 9.52
CA THR A 574 10.13 -29.13 8.07
C THR A 574 10.80 -27.89 7.50
N VAL A 575 11.84 -28.06 6.72
CA VAL A 575 12.59 -26.99 6.03
C VAL A 575 12.16 -26.95 4.57
N LEU A 576 11.52 -25.85 4.18
CA LEU A 576 11.06 -25.57 2.83
C LEU A 576 12.06 -24.64 2.11
N GLY A 577 12.44 -25.00 0.89
CA GLY A 577 13.28 -24.15 0.04
C GLY A 577 12.96 -24.38 -1.44
N HIS A 578 12.90 -23.31 -2.21
CA HIS A 578 12.58 -23.34 -3.65
C HIS A 578 11.26 -24.08 -3.98
N GLY A 579 10.26 -24.02 -3.09
CA GLY A 579 8.97 -24.71 -3.28
C GLY A 579 9.02 -26.22 -3.02
N GLN A 580 10.09 -26.73 -2.41
CA GLN A 580 10.29 -28.15 -2.12
C GLN A 580 10.63 -28.35 -0.65
N VAL A 581 10.22 -29.50 -0.10
CA VAL A 581 10.65 -29.95 1.23
C VAL A 581 12.07 -30.46 1.12
N LEU A 582 13.02 -29.74 1.71
CA LEU A 582 14.45 -30.05 1.66
C LEU A 582 14.89 -30.98 2.80
N GLU A 583 14.28 -30.82 3.98
CA GLU A 583 14.56 -31.63 5.15
C GLU A 583 13.35 -31.68 6.08
N GLN A 584 13.08 -32.84 6.68
CA GLN A 584 11.99 -33.03 7.63
C GLN A 584 12.40 -34.05 8.69
N GLY A 585 12.08 -33.79 9.96
CA GLY A 585 12.37 -34.70 11.06
C GLY A 585 12.03 -34.11 12.43
N THR A 586 12.42 -34.80 13.50
CA THR A 586 12.26 -34.24 14.85
C THR A 586 13.06 -32.95 15.00
N ALA A 587 12.61 -32.04 15.86
CA ALA A 587 13.32 -30.77 16.08
C ALA A 587 14.81 -30.99 16.41
N THR A 588 15.12 -31.98 17.25
CA THR A 588 16.50 -32.38 17.57
C THR A 588 17.29 -32.85 16.34
N GLN A 589 16.69 -33.66 15.45
CA GLN A 589 17.37 -34.16 14.25
C GLN A 589 17.74 -33.02 13.30
N VAL A 590 16.80 -32.12 13.04
CA VAL A 590 16.95 -31.04 12.06
C VAL A 590 17.80 -29.89 12.60
N LEU A 591 17.65 -29.53 13.88
CA LEU A 591 18.34 -28.38 14.48
C LEU A 591 19.75 -28.72 14.98
N ASP A 592 19.94 -29.88 15.62
CA ASP A 592 21.25 -30.24 16.21
C ASP A 592 22.15 -31.00 15.21
N THR A 593 21.56 -31.82 14.34
CA THR A 593 22.29 -32.69 13.40
C THR A 593 21.76 -32.59 11.96
N PRO A 594 21.70 -31.38 11.36
CA PRO A 594 21.16 -31.16 10.02
C PRO A 594 21.88 -31.99 8.97
N ARG A 595 21.12 -32.71 8.14
CA ARG A 595 21.64 -33.52 7.04
C ARG A 595 21.72 -32.73 5.74
N HIS A 596 20.75 -31.86 5.48
CA HIS A 596 20.68 -31.13 4.21
C HIS A 596 21.64 -29.92 4.22
N PRO A 597 22.41 -29.67 3.13
CA PRO A 597 23.32 -28.53 3.04
C PRO A 597 22.64 -27.18 3.31
N TYR A 598 21.45 -26.98 2.75
CA TYR A 598 20.64 -25.76 2.98
C TYR A 598 20.32 -25.52 4.46
N THR A 599 19.95 -26.57 5.21
CA THR A 599 19.63 -26.45 6.64
C THR A 599 20.88 -26.09 7.45
N ARG A 600 22.04 -26.66 7.08
CA ARG A 600 23.34 -26.30 7.68
C ARG A 600 23.68 -24.83 7.44
N GLU A 601 23.48 -24.36 6.21
CA GLU A 601 23.70 -22.96 5.86
C GLU A 601 22.74 -22.03 6.61
N LEU A 602 21.46 -22.42 6.72
CA LEU A 602 20.45 -21.66 7.46
C LEU A 602 20.80 -21.52 8.94
N LEU A 603 21.25 -22.61 9.59
CA LEU A 603 21.70 -22.60 10.98
C LEU A 603 23.03 -21.84 11.14
N ALA A 604 23.96 -21.97 10.20
CA ALA A 604 25.22 -21.22 10.21
C ALA A 604 25.02 -19.71 10.02
N ALA A 605 23.92 -19.32 9.36
CA ALA A 605 23.54 -17.93 9.15
C ALA A 605 22.94 -17.25 10.40
N LEU A 606 22.69 -17.97 11.49
CA LEU A 606 22.20 -17.38 12.74
C LEU A 606 23.27 -16.55 13.45
N PRO A 607 22.94 -15.39 14.04
CA PRO A 607 23.91 -14.52 14.71
C PRO A 607 24.76 -15.22 15.78
N ARG A 608 24.12 -16.03 16.63
CA ARG A 608 24.78 -16.82 17.67
C ARG A 608 25.79 -17.83 17.12
N ASN A 609 25.44 -18.49 16.01
CA ASN A 609 26.32 -19.45 15.34
C ASN A 609 27.40 -18.76 14.51
N MET A 610 27.11 -17.59 13.95
CA MET A 610 28.13 -16.76 13.33
C MET A 610 29.15 -16.27 14.35
N ALA A 611 28.72 -15.92 15.57
CA ALA A 611 29.60 -15.54 16.67
C ALA A 611 30.47 -16.71 17.13
N ARG A 612 29.89 -17.91 17.24
CA ARG A 612 30.59 -19.15 17.64
C ARG A 612 31.60 -19.64 16.59
N ASN A 613 31.27 -19.54 15.31
CA ASN A 613 32.20 -19.85 14.22
C ASN A 613 33.38 -18.85 14.09
N ARG A 614 33.38 -17.72 14.84
CA ARG A 614 34.56 -16.84 14.94
C ARG A 614 35.66 -17.43 15.81
N THR A 615 35.32 -18.27 16.78
CA THR A 615 36.30 -18.85 17.72
C THR A 615 36.87 -20.18 17.23
N ASP A 616 36.19 -20.87 16.32
CA ASP A 616 36.63 -22.14 15.72
C ASP A 616 37.23 -21.93 14.33
N THR A 617 38.55 -21.74 14.23
CA THR A 617 39.31 -21.54 12.98
C THR A 617 39.44 -22.79 12.08
N SER A 618 38.59 -23.82 12.20
CA SER A 618 38.86 -25.14 11.58
C SER A 618 37.72 -25.83 10.82
N ALA A 619 36.59 -25.17 10.53
CA ALA A 619 35.50 -25.81 9.75
C ALA A 619 35.53 -25.40 8.26
N PRO A 620 35.55 -26.34 7.29
CA PRO A 620 35.49 -26.01 5.86
C PRO A 620 34.06 -25.69 5.41
N HIS A 621 33.83 -24.48 4.90
CA HIS A 621 32.64 -24.08 4.15
C HIS A 621 32.82 -24.40 2.66
N PRO A 622 31.87 -25.08 1.98
CA PRO A 622 31.83 -25.15 0.52
C PRO A 622 30.55 -24.50 -0.03
N ALA A 623 30.63 -23.26 -0.50
CA ALA A 623 29.92 -22.76 -1.69
C ALA A 623 30.32 -21.30 -2.00
N SER A 624 30.74 -21.08 -3.26
CA SER A 624 31.23 -19.85 -3.89
C SER A 624 32.68 -19.43 -3.57
N ASP A 625 33.52 -19.48 -4.60
CA ASP A 625 34.97 -19.16 -4.59
C ASP A 625 35.30 -17.68 -4.25
N HIS A 626 34.32 -16.91 -3.75
CA HIS A 626 34.46 -15.51 -3.38
C HIS A 626 34.18 -15.18 -1.90
N GLU A 627 33.84 -16.16 -1.06
CA GLU A 627 33.24 -15.86 0.26
C GLU A 627 34.04 -16.21 1.51
N ASN A 628 35.26 -16.74 1.38
CA ASN A 628 36.05 -17.20 2.54
C ASN A 628 37.17 -16.22 2.94
N GLN A 629 36.82 -14.96 3.22
CA GLN A 629 37.75 -14.03 3.88
C GLN A 629 37.36 -13.82 5.35
N PRO A 630 38.26 -14.11 6.32
CA PRO A 630 38.09 -13.67 7.70
C PRO A 630 37.91 -12.15 7.74
N ARG A 631 37.21 -11.64 8.76
CA ARG A 631 37.04 -10.20 9.05
C ARG A 631 38.36 -9.49 8.73
N PRO A 632 38.45 -8.56 7.76
CA PRO A 632 39.60 -7.66 7.73
C PRO A 632 39.61 -6.97 9.10
N ALA A 633 40.72 -7.11 9.83
CA ALA A 633 40.85 -6.47 11.13
C ALA A 633 40.55 -4.99 10.93
N SER A 634 39.48 -4.50 11.55
CA SER A 634 39.11 -3.09 11.48
C SER A 634 40.27 -2.30 12.07
N GLU A 635 41.07 -1.64 11.24
CA GLU A 635 41.88 -0.51 11.69
C GLU A 635 40.88 0.61 12.04
N VAL A 636 40.24 0.50 13.20
CA VAL A 636 39.42 1.57 13.75
C VAL A 636 40.37 2.74 13.97
N THR A 637 40.31 3.71 13.07
CA THR A 637 41.11 4.93 13.24
C THR A 637 40.51 5.74 14.38
N HIS A 638 41.34 6.38 15.21
CA HIS A 638 40.87 7.31 16.24
C HIS A 638 40.26 8.61 15.68
N GLU A 639 40.00 8.68 14.36
CA GLU A 639 39.30 9.79 13.73
C GLU A 639 37.82 9.73 14.10
N THR A 640 37.39 10.59 15.02
CA THR A 640 35.97 10.79 15.36
C THR A 640 35.25 11.35 14.14
N VAL A 641 34.16 10.70 13.71
CA VAL A 641 33.32 11.14 12.57
C VAL A 641 32.00 11.75 13.02
N LEU A 642 31.51 11.40 14.21
CA LEU A 642 30.30 11.94 14.80
C LEU A 642 30.49 12.09 16.30
N GLU A 643 30.16 13.26 16.82
CA GLU A 643 30.19 13.59 18.23
C GLU A 643 28.85 14.22 18.64
N VAL A 644 28.18 13.60 19.60
CA VAL A 644 26.89 14.03 20.17
C VAL A 644 27.14 14.35 21.64
N ARG A 645 26.78 15.57 22.07
CA ARG A 645 26.92 16.03 23.45
C ARG A 645 25.62 16.61 24.01
N ASP A 646 25.23 16.14 25.20
CA ASP A 646 24.06 16.58 25.98
C ASP A 646 22.77 16.70 25.14
N LEU A 647 22.55 15.76 24.23
CA LEU A 647 21.46 15.80 23.28
C LEU A 647 20.13 15.51 23.97
N THR A 648 19.19 16.45 23.85
CA THR A 648 17.80 16.26 24.28
C THR A 648 16.89 16.36 23.06
N VAL A 649 16.11 15.31 22.81
CA VAL A 649 15.22 15.20 21.64
C VAL A 649 13.81 14.86 22.09
N GLY A 650 12.83 15.32 21.32
CA GLY A 650 11.43 15.13 21.66
C GLY A 650 10.48 15.75 20.65
N TYR A 651 9.20 15.49 20.81
CA TYR A 651 8.13 15.96 19.92
C TYR A 651 7.33 17.06 20.60
N HIS A 652 6.98 18.10 19.84
CA HIS A 652 6.16 19.22 20.33
C HIS A 652 6.68 19.89 21.62
N GLY A 653 8.00 19.81 21.89
CA GLY A 653 8.62 20.35 23.10
C GLY A 653 8.62 19.40 24.30
N VAL A 654 8.00 18.22 24.19
CA VAL A 654 8.04 17.17 25.23
C VAL A 654 9.30 16.33 24.99
N PRO A 655 10.26 16.31 25.94
CA PRO A 655 11.47 15.49 25.81
C PRO A 655 11.14 14.01 25.88
N VAL A 656 11.78 13.23 25.01
CA VAL A 656 11.71 11.75 24.96
C VAL A 656 13.04 11.16 25.42
N VAL A 657 14.15 11.73 24.96
CA VAL A 657 15.50 11.36 25.40
C VAL A 657 16.21 12.62 25.90
N THR A 658 16.90 12.53 27.03
CA THR A 658 17.58 13.65 27.69
C THR A 658 19.06 13.36 27.89
N ALA A 659 19.92 14.36 27.66
CA ALA A 659 21.36 14.28 27.91
C ALA A 659 22.09 13.10 27.25
N PHE A 660 21.70 12.73 26.03
CA PHE A 660 22.34 11.66 25.27
C PHE A 660 23.72 12.10 24.75
N ASN A 661 24.73 11.26 24.95
CA ASN A 661 26.13 11.49 24.58
C ASN A 661 26.66 10.30 23.77
N LEU A 662 27.38 10.58 22.67
CA LEU A 662 27.98 9.55 21.82
C LEU A 662 29.19 10.09 21.07
N SER A 663 30.27 9.32 21.02
CA SER A 663 31.40 9.53 20.11
C SER A 663 31.54 8.32 19.21
N LEU A 664 31.48 8.53 17.90
CA LEU A 664 31.59 7.49 16.90
C LEU A 664 32.79 7.76 15.99
N HIS A 665 33.64 6.77 15.82
CA HIS A 665 34.88 6.81 15.05
C HIS A 665 34.71 6.17 13.68
N ARG A 666 35.62 6.50 12.76
CA ARG A 666 35.60 5.95 11.41
C ARG A 666 35.82 4.44 11.41
N GLY A 667 34.93 3.71 10.75
CA GLY A 667 34.94 2.25 10.71
C GLY A 667 34.46 1.57 12.00
N GLU A 668 33.98 2.34 12.97
CA GLU A 668 33.38 1.81 14.21
C GLU A 668 31.89 1.52 14.00
N THR A 669 31.40 0.41 14.55
CA THR A 669 29.99 0.04 14.59
C THR A 669 29.50 0.07 16.04
N VAL A 670 28.52 0.92 16.34
CA VAL A 670 27.86 0.96 17.65
C VAL A 670 26.46 0.36 17.56
N GLY A 671 26.14 -0.57 18.47
CA GLY A 671 24.83 -1.19 18.60
C GLY A 671 23.96 -0.44 19.61
N TRP A 672 22.69 -0.20 19.29
CA TRP A 672 21.71 0.41 20.22
C TRP A 672 20.55 -0.57 20.44
N PHE A 673 20.28 -0.88 21.70
CA PHE A 673 19.11 -1.67 22.11
C PHE A 673 18.36 -0.98 23.26
N GLY A 674 17.15 -1.47 23.56
CA GLY A 674 16.29 -0.94 24.62
C GLY A 674 14.81 -1.19 24.31
N ASP A 675 13.95 -0.89 25.27
CA ASP A 675 12.51 -1.12 25.17
C ASP A 675 11.86 -0.36 24.00
N SER A 676 10.71 -0.88 23.51
CA SER A 676 9.92 -0.16 22.52
C SER A 676 9.45 1.18 23.11
N GLY A 677 9.70 2.29 22.40
CA GLY A 677 9.34 3.63 22.86
C GLY A 677 10.41 4.39 23.67
N CYS A 678 11.57 3.80 23.98
CA CYS A 678 12.65 4.49 24.72
C CYS A 678 13.35 5.62 23.92
N GLY A 679 12.96 5.86 22.66
CA GLY A 679 13.44 6.99 21.86
C GLY A 679 14.62 6.71 20.92
N LYS A 680 14.92 5.44 20.61
CA LYS A 680 15.96 5.02 19.63
C LYS A 680 15.82 5.72 18.27
N THR A 681 14.68 5.51 17.61
CA THR A 681 14.36 6.13 16.30
C THR A 681 14.29 7.65 16.38
N THR A 682 13.82 8.22 17.48
CA THR A 682 13.77 9.67 17.71
C THR A 682 15.18 10.28 17.74
N THR A 683 16.10 9.62 18.44
CA THR A 683 17.52 10.02 18.51
C THR A 683 18.20 9.84 17.16
N ALA A 684 17.96 8.72 16.49
CA ALA A 684 18.47 8.43 15.15
C ALA A 684 18.06 9.51 14.13
N ARG A 685 16.79 9.91 14.12
CA ARG A 685 16.29 11.00 13.26
C ARG A 685 16.92 12.35 13.58
N ALA A 686 17.24 12.62 14.85
CA ALA A 686 17.94 13.85 15.22
C ALA A 686 19.39 13.86 14.71
N ILE A 687 20.09 12.74 14.81
CA ILE A 687 21.44 12.55 14.23
C ILE A 687 21.42 12.57 12.70
N ALA A 688 20.35 12.09 12.06
CA ALA A 688 20.16 12.24 10.63
C ALA A 688 19.80 13.68 10.20
N GLY A 689 19.68 14.61 11.16
CA GLY A 689 19.28 16.00 10.93
C GLY A 689 17.79 16.19 10.64
N ARG A 690 16.97 15.14 10.73
CA ARG A 690 15.53 15.16 10.39
C ARG A 690 14.62 15.61 11.52
N LEU A 691 15.10 15.49 12.76
CA LEU A 691 14.44 16.03 13.95
C LEU A 691 15.33 17.11 14.57
N THR A 692 14.78 18.32 14.76
CA THR A 692 15.52 19.39 15.44
C THR A 692 15.61 19.08 16.94
N PRO A 693 16.83 19.02 17.53
CA PRO A 693 16.99 18.83 18.97
C PRO A 693 16.35 19.96 19.79
N LEU A 694 15.90 19.64 21.00
CA LEU A 694 15.46 20.62 22.00
C LEU A 694 16.66 21.33 22.63
N THR A 695 17.68 20.57 23.02
CA THR A 695 18.98 21.05 23.54
C THR A 695 20.11 20.11 23.10
N GLY A 696 21.35 20.50 23.37
CA GLY A 696 22.54 19.71 23.04
C GLY A 696 23.16 20.08 21.70
N ARG A 697 24.24 19.38 21.34
CA ARG A 697 24.99 19.61 20.10
C ARG A 697 25.32 18.29 19.41
N ILE A 698 25.26 18.31 18.10
CA ILE A 698 25.71 17.22 17.23
C ILE A 698 26.77 17.82 16.30
N ARG A 699 27.93 17.19 16.20
CA ARG A 699 29.07 17.59 15.38
C ARG A 699 29.46 16.43 14.47
N TRP A 700 29.54 16.69 13.18
CA TRP A 700 30.02 15.74 12.18
C TRP A 700 31.43 16.18 11.79
N CYS A 701 32.38 15.27 11.91
CA CYS A 701 33.79 15.51 11.70
C CYS A 701 34.17 14.74 10.44
N GLY A 702 34.35 15.43 9.31
CA GLY A 702 34.71 14.75 8.05
C GLY A 702 34.16 15.35 6.76
N SER A 703 33.28 16.35 6.82
CA SER A 703 32.89 17.17 5.68
C SER A 703 33.05 18.65 6.05
N GLY A 704 33.62 19.45 5.13
CA GLY A 704 34.15 20.79 5.37
C GLY A 704 33.32 21.67 6.33
N GLU A 705 34.04 22.31 7.25
CA GLU A 705 33.53 23.16 8.33
C GLU A 705 32.30 23.99 7.95
N THR A 706 31.16 23.70 8.58
CA THR A 706 30.15 24.74 8.86
C THR A 706 30.16 25.00 10.36
N THR A 707 31.09 25.84 10.78
CA THR A 707 31.07 26.46 12.10
C THR A 707 29.75 27.21 12.28
N THR A 708 28.92 26.73 13.21
CA THR A 708 27.90 27.58 13.80
C THR A 708 28.63 28.68 14.59
N PRO A 709 28.39 29.98 14.34
CA PRO A 709 29.15 31.03 15.02
C PRO A 709 28.87 31.00 16.52
N GLN A 710 29.93 30.84 17.30
CA GLN A 710 29.92 30.99 18.74
C GLN A 710 30.00 32.49 19.06
N GLY A 711 29.05 33.01 19.83
CA GLY A 711 29.15 34.31 20.49
C GLY A 711 28.16 35.37 20.03
N LYS A 712 26.96 35.33 20.63
CA LYS A 712 26.18 36.46 21.21
C LYS A 712 24.72 36.03 21.32
N SER A 713 24.19 35.91 22.54
CA SER A 713 22.73 35.96 22.75
C SER A 713 22.21 37.28 22.14
N PRO A 714 21.16 37.23 21.30
CA PRO A 714 19.82 37.50 21.84
C PRO A 714 18.64 36.78 21.13
N ALA A 715 17.54 36.66 21.90
CA ALA A 715 16.13 36.49 21.50
C ALA A 715 15.66 35.17 20.84
N PRO A 716 14.53 34.59 21.31
CA PRO A 716 13.91 33.43 20.69
C PRO A 716 13.09 33.88 19.49
N LYS A 717 13.48 33.51 18.26
CA LYS A 717 12.61 33.32 17.07
C LYS A 717 13.44 33.21 15.78
N GLN A 718 14.13 32.09 15.60
CA GLN A 718 14.41 31.53 14.28
C GLN A 718 14.91 30.10 14.50
N ARG A 719 14.04 29.12 14.23
CA ARG A 719 14.41 27.71 14.22
C ARG A 719 15.38 27.49 13.05
N PRO A 720 16.50 26.77 13.23
CA PRO A 720 17.44 26.52 12.16
C PRO A 720 16.77 25.67 11.08
N HIS A 721 16.96 26.04 9.82
CA HIS A 721 16.64 25.18 8.70
C HIS A 721 17.36 23.85 8.88
N VAL A 722 16.61 22.74 8.84
CA VAL A 722 17.16 21.39 8.74
C VAL A 722 18.04 21.34 7.49
N THR A 723 19.35 21.46 7.70
CA THR A 723 20.36 21.34 6.65
C THR A 723 20.63 19.84 6.52
N VAL A 724 20.39 19.29 5.33
CA VAL A 724 20.75 17.90 5.04
C VAL A 724 22.25 17.75 5.27
N GLN A 725 22.63 16.85 6.17
CA GLN A 725 24.00 16.64 6.60
C GLN A 725 24.76 15.85 5.52
N PRO A 726 25.81 16.42 4.89
CA PRO A 726 26.60 15.69 3.91
C PRO A 726 27.29 14.51 4.58
N GLY A 727 27.00 13.29 4.11
CA GLY A 727 27.69 12.07 4.56
C GLY A 727 26.92 11.16 5.52
N VAL A 728 25.69 11.50 5.93
CA VAL A 728 24.84 10.61 6.73
C VAL A 728 23.78 9.94 5.86
N ALA A 729 23.72 8.62 5.90
CA ALA A 729 22.64 7.83 5.29
C ALA A 729 21.84 7.09 6.37
N MET A 730 20.55 6.86 6.11
CA MET A 730 19.69 6.10 7.01
C MET A 730 18.97 4.99 6.23
N LEU A 731 19.07 3.77 6.75
CA LEU A 731 18.30 2.60 6.33
C LEU A 731 17.14 2.46 7.31
N PHE A 732 15.92 2.60 6.80
CA PHE A 732 14.69 2.64 7.60
C PHE A 732 14.21 1.23 7.96
N GLN A 733 13.36 1.15 8.99
CA GLN A 733 12.73 -0.08 9.48
C GLN A 733 11.94 -0.80 8.38
N SER A 734 11.18 -0.06 7.57
CA SER A 734 10.37 -0.64 6.49
C SER A 734 10.98 -0.39 5.10
N PRO A 735 11.47 -1.42 4.39
CA PRO A 735 11.94 -1.27 3.01
C PRO A 735 10.85 -0.71 2.10
N ARG A 736 9.61 -1.18 2.25
CA ARG A 736 8.49 -0.79 1.39
C ARG A 736 8.11 0.68 1.53
N ARG A 737 8.12 1.22 2.76
CA ARG A 737 7.79 2.63 3.01
C ARG A 737 8.93 3.58 2.63
N SER A 738 10.17 3.08 2.64
CA SER A 738 11.36 3.87 2.31
C SER A 738 11.65 4.00 0.81
N VAL A 739 10.90 3.30 -0.06
CA VAL A 739 11.02 3.40 -1.52
C VAL A 739 9.76 3.98 -2.17
N ASN A 740 9.90 4.62 -3.32
CA ASN A 740 8.76 5.14 -4.08
C ASN A 740 8.11 4.02 -4.90
N PRO A 741 6.84 3.63 -4.65
CA PRO A 741 6.21 2.49 -5.31
C PRO A 741 6.00 2.68 -6.82
N ARG A 742 6.08 3.91 -7.31
CA ARG A 742 5.86 4.25 -8.72
C ARG A 742 7.13 4.19 -9.56
N TRP A 743 8.28 3.98 -8.93
CA TRP A 743 9.58 3.97 -9.58
C TRP A 743 10.09 2.54 -9.69
N THR A 744 10.88 2.27 -10.72
CA THR A 744 11.58 0.98 -10.83
C THR A 744 12.72 0.92 -9.81
N LEU A 745 13.15 -0.29 -9.45
CA LEU A 745 14.27 -0.47 -8.51
C LEU A 745 15.54 0.23 -9.01
N GLY A 746 15.79 0.25 -10.32
CA GLY A 746 16.91 0.99 -10.91
C GLY A 746 16.81 2.50 -10.69
N GLN A 747 15.61 3.08 -10.82
CA GLN A 747 15.38 4.51 -10.55
C GLN A 747 15.56 4.85 -9.06
N ILE A 748 15.14 3.94 -8.17
CA ILE A 748 15.30 4.08 -6.72
C ILE A 748 16.77 4.04 -6.32
N ILE A 749 17.56 3.12 -6.87
CA ILE A 749 19.00 3.02 -6.58
C ILE A 749 19.72 4.26 -7.10
N GLU A 750 19.46 4.67 -8.34
CA GLU A 750 20.12 5.82 -8.97
C GLU A 750 19.69 7.17 -8.37
N GLU A 751 18.58 7.22 -7.63
CA GLU A 751 17.95 8.43 -7.10
C GLU A 751 18.92 9.43 -6.45
N PRO A 752 19.81 9.02 -5.51
CA PRO A 752 20.71 9.95 -4.83
C PRO A 752 21.67 10.66 -5.77
N LEU A 753 22.18 9.94 -6.77
CA LEU A 753 23.07 10.51 -7.77
C LEU A 753 22.34 11.45 -8.74
N VAL A 754 21.02 11.35 -8.85
CA VAL A 754 20.23 12.34 -9.59
C VAL A 754 20.16 13.66 -8.82
N TYR A 755 20.19 13.64 -7.49
CA TYR A 755 20.22 14.87 -6.68
C TYR A 755 21.61 15.50 -6.63
N ALA A 756 22.66 14.69 -6.78
CA ALA A 756 24.04 15.15 -6.96
C ALA A 756 24.39 15.55 -8.42
N ASP A 757 23.39 15.66 -9.31
CA ASP A 757 23.55 16.05 -10.73
C ASP A 757 24.59 15.23 -11.52
N VAL A 758 24.82 13.96 -11.15
CA VAL A 758 25.77 13.07 -11.82
C VAL A 758 25.22 12.64 -13.19
N PRO A 759 26.01 12.60 -14.29
CA PRO A 759 25.52 12.22 -15.62
C PRO A 759 24.91 10.80 -15.68
N PRO A 760 23.86 10.56 -16.50
CA PRO A 760 23.14 9.28 -16.55
C PRO A 760 24.01 8.04 -16.74
N ASP A 761 25.05 8.12 -17.59
CA ASP A 761 25.90 6.97 -17.89
C ASP A 761 26.77 6.57 -16.69
N VAL A 762 27.30 7.56 -15.97
CA VAL A 762 28.07 7.35 -14.74
C VAL A 762 27.17 6.78 -13.63
N ARG A 763 25.95 7.32 -13.47
CA ARG A 763 24.98 6.80 -12.51
C ARG A 763 24.65 5.33 -12.74
N ARG A 764 24.38 4.96 -14.00
CA ARG A 764 24.06 3.57 -14.36
C ARG A 764 25.22 2.62 -14.12
N LYS A 765 26.46 3.07 -14.29
CA LYS A 765 27.67 2.29 -14.01
C LYS A 765 27.85 2.08 -12.51
N GLN A 766 27.82 3.15 -11.71
CA GLN A 766 27.93 3.05 -10.24
C GLN A 766 26.78 2.23 -9.63
N ALA A 767 25.56 2.39 -10.16
CA ALA A 767 24.41 1.58 -9.76
C ALA A 767 24.61 0.09 -10.11
N ALA A 768 25.29 -0.24 -11.21
CA ALA A 768 25.61 -1.63 -11.54
C ALA A 768 26.68 -2.20 -10.61
N GLU A 769 27.73 -1.44 -10.31
CA GLU A 769 28.80 -1.81 -9.38
C GLU A 769 28.26 -2.11 -7.97
N ILE A 770 27.38 -1.24 -7.44
CA ILE A 770 26.78 -1.48 -6.11
C ILE A 770 25.80 -2.67 -6.13
N CYS A 771 25.09 -2.89 -7.24
CA CYS A 771 24.22 -4.06 -7.39
C CYS A 771 25.03 -5.35 -7.37
N GLU A 772 26.18 -5.37 -8.05
CA GLU A 772 27.10 -6.51 -8.05
C GLU A 772 27.66 -6.76 -6.65
N GLU A 773 28.10 -5.71 -5.94
CA GLU A 773 28.59 -5.80 -4.55
C GLU A 773 27.56 -6.41 -3.59
N LEU A 774 26.27 -6.08 -3.78
CA LEU A 774 25.17 -6.53 -2.92
C LEU A 774 24.41 -7.76 -3.45
N GLY A 775 24.88 -8.37 -4.54
CA GLY A 775 24.25 -9.54 -5.15
C GLY A 775 22.82 -9.28 -5.64
N ILE A 776 22.54 -8.09 -6.16
CA ILE A 776 21.26 -7.71 -6.78
C ILE A 776 21.32 -8.04 -8.28
N PRO A 777 20.50 -8.98 -8.79
CA PRO A 777 20.49 -9.34 -10.21
C PRO A 777 20.19 -8.13 -11.11
N SER A 778 20.91 -8.03 -12.23
CA SER A 778 20.76 -6.89 -13.16
C SER A 778 19.34 -6.73 -13.71
N GLU A 779 18.60 -7.84 -13.83
CA GLU A 779 17.19 -7.86 -14.24
C GLU A 779 16.24 -7.13 -13.28
N PHE A 780 16.59 -7.02 -12.00
CA PHE A 780 15.73 -6.38 -10.99
C PHE A 780 15.58 -4.88 -11.23
N ARG A 781 16.53 -4.23 -11.92
CA ARG A 781 16.49 -2.78 -12.17
C ARG A 781 15.22 -2.31 -12.88
N ARG A 782 14.57 -3.19 -13.64
CA ARG A 782 13.33 -2.90 -14.37
C ARG A 782 12.05 -3.24 -13.60
N ARG A 783 12.17 -3.99 -12.50
CA ARG A 783 11.04 -4.39 -11.65
C ARG A 783 10.58 -3.23 -10.78
N PHE A 784 9.35 -3.32 -10.29
CA PHE A 784 8.78 -2.41 -9.30
C PHE A 784 8.88 -2.99 -7.88
N PRO A 785 8.82 -2.16 -6.82
CA PRO A 785 8.85 -2.62 -5.43
C PRO A 785 7.80 -3.69 -5.07
N ALA A 786 6.66 -3.70 -5.76
CA ALA A 786 5.61 -4.70 -5.56
C ALA A 786 5.97 -6.10 -6.09
N GLU A 787 6.99 -6.22 -6.93
CA GLU A 787 7.35 -7.45 -7.66
C GLU A 787 8.55 -8.21 -7.04
N VAL A 788 9.02 -7.77 -5.86
CA VAL A 788 10.19 -8.33 -5.18
C VAL A 788 9.91 -8.62 -3.71
N SER A 789 10.70 -9.54 -3.13
CA SER A 789 10.61 -9.86 -1.70
C SER A 789 11.17 -8.73 -0.83
N GLU A 790 10.85 -8.74 0.47
CA GLU A 790 11.29 -7.71 1.39
C GLU A 790 12.82 -7.72 1.59
N GLY A 791 13.43 -8.91 1.66
CA GLY A 791 14.89 -9.05 1.68
C GLY A 791 15.58 -8.50 0.42
N GLN A 792 14.96 -8.65 -0.75
CA GLN A 792 15.45 -8.04 -1.98
C GLN A 792 15.28 -6.53 -1.96
N LEU A 793 14.15 -6.03 -1.46
CA LEU A 793 13.87 -4.60 -1.37
C LEU A 793 14.77 -3.89 -0.35
N GLN A 794 15.12 -4.56 0.74
CA GLN A 794 16.05 -4.05 1.74
C GLN A 794 17.48 -3.93 1.18
N ARG A 795 17.91 -4.88 0.33
CA ARG A 795 19.17 -4.75 -0.42
C ARG A 795 19.15 -3.56 -1.37
N VAL A 796 18.02 -3.31 -2.04
CA VAL A 796 17.84 -2.11 -2.89
C VAL A 796 17.90 -0.83 -2.06
N ALA A 797 17.27 -0.81 -0.88
CA ALA A 797 17.33 0.33 0.03
C ALA A 797 18.76 0.57 0.54
N LEU A 798 19.49 -0.49 0.92
CA LEU A 798 20.91 -0.41 1.29
C LEU A 798 21.77 0.08 0.10
N ALA A 799 21.54 -0.44 -1.10
CA ALA A 799 22.24 0.00 -2.31
C ALA A 799 22.06 1.52 -2.53
N ARG A 800 20.83 2.02 -2.38
CA ARG A 800 20.52 3.45 -2.45
C ARG A 800 21.31 4.25 -1.41
N CYS A 801 21.38 3.77 -0.16
CA CYS A 801 22.12 4.44 0.91
C CYS A 801 23.64 4.45 0.67
N LEU A 802 24.21 3.35 0.19
CA LEU A 802 25.65 3.21 -0.01
C LEU A 802 26.17 3.91 -1.27
N LEU A 803 25.30 4.16 -2.26
CA LEU A 803 25.68 4.78 -3.52
C LEU A 803 26.25 6.20 -3.36
N THR A 804 25.89 6.90 -2.29
CA THR A 804 26.44 8.24 -1.96
C THR A 804 27.78 8.19 -1.22
N ASN A 805 28.32 7.00 -0.93
CA ASN A 805 29.49 6.77 -0.08
C ASN A 805 29.40 7.56 1.24
N PRO A 806 28.40 7.26 2.10
CA PRO A 806 28.24 7.94 3.37
C PRO A 806 29.43 7.69 4.31
N THR A 807 29.70 8.64 5.20
CA THR A 807 30.65 8.47 6.32
C THR A 807 29.98 7.79 7.51
N VAL A 808 28.69 8.03 7.72
CA VAL A 808 27.87 7.42 8.78
C VAL A 808 26.63 6.78 8.16
N LEU A 809 26.39 5.49 8.46
CA LEU A 809 25.16 4.77 8.13
C LEU A 809 24.38 4.46 9.41
N ILE A 810 23.14 4.90 9.47
CA ILE A 810 22.20 4.57 10.54
C ILE A 810 21.28 3.44 10.05
N CYS A 811 21.25 2.32 10.75
CA CYS A 811 20.35 1.21 10.48
C CYS A 811 19.29 1.15 11.57
N ASP A 812 18.09 1.65 11.28
CA ASP A 812 16.97 1.70 12.22
C ASP A 812 16.12 0.42 12.07
N GLU A 813 16.39 -0.60 12.89
CA GLU A 813 15.71 -1.90 12.85
C GLU A 813 15.71 -2.57 11.46
N ALA A 814 16.79 -2.36 10.71
CA ALA A 814 16.91 -2.77 9.32
C ALA A 814 16.82 -4.30 9.08
N THR A 815 16.91 -5.11 10.13
CA THR A 815 16.87 -6.57 10.10
C THR A 815 15.55 -7.16 10.62
N ALA A 816 14.65 -6.34 11.18
CA ALA A 816 13.45 -6.82 11.87
C ALA A 816 12.43 -7.55 10.98
N MET A 817 12.46 -7.29 9.66
CA MET A 817 11.54 -7.87 8.67
C MET A 817 12.24 -8.82 7.68
N LEU A 818 13.46 -9.27 8.00
CA LEU A 818 14.27 -10.09 7.11
C LEU A 818 14.38 -11.53 7.61
N ASP A 819 14.40 -12.49 6.68
CA ASP A 819 14.80 -13.86 7.00
C ASP A 819 16.28 -13.96 7.38
N THR A 820 16.67 -15.07 8.01
CA THR A 820 18.03 -15.30 8.53
C THR A 820 19.12 -15.10 7.47
N PHE A 821 18.90 -15.58 6.24
CA PHE A 821 19.86 -15.44 5.15
C PHE A 821 19.99 -13.98 4.67
N SER A 822 18.88 -13.27 4.56
CA SER A 822 18.84 -11.88 4.16
C SER A 822 19.48 -10.99 5.23
N THR A 823 19.22 -11.26 6.51
CA THR A 823 19.88 -10.63 7.66
C THR A 823 21.39 -10.85 7.62
N ALA A 824 21.83 -12.10 7.49
CA ALA A 824 23.22 -12.47 7.35
C ALA A 824 23.93 -11.70 6.21
N SER A 825 23.29 -11.67 5.04
CA SER A 825 23.80 -11.01 3.85
C SER A 825 23.90 -9.49 4.03
N LEU A 826 22.87 -8.87 4.63
CA LEU A 826 22.84 -7.44 4.92
C LEU A 826 23.95 -7.04 5.90
N VAL A 827 24.06 -7.77 7.01
CA VAL A 827 25.08 -7.54 8.05
C VAL A 827 26.49 -7.65 7.47
N ARG A 828 26.77 -8.71 6.70
CA ARG A 828 28.08 -8.89 6.04
C ARG A 828 28.39 -7.76 5.06
N ALA A 829 27.43 -7.32 4.27
CA ALA A 829 27.62 -6.21 3.34
C ALA A 829 27.98 -4.89 4.06
N ILE A 830 27.29 -4.59 5.16
CA ILE A 830 27.55 -3.41 5.98
C ILE A 830 28.93 -3.54 6.67
N GLN A 831 29.29 -4.70 7.21
CA GLN A 831 30.60 -4.93 7.80
C GLN A 831 31.74 -4.75 6.80
N ARG A 832 31.60 -5.23 5.56
CA ARG A 832 32.59 -5.00 4.49
C ARG A 832 32.81 -3.51 4.21
N ARG A 833 31.74 -2.71 4.26
CA ARG A 833 31.83 -1.25 4.11
C ARG A 833 32.40 -0.58 5.36
N SER A 834 32.07 -1.08 6.54
CA SER A 834 32.61 -0.59 7.81
C SER A 834 34.12 -0.76 7.88
N ALA A 835 34.64 -1.92 7.44
CA ALA A 835 36.08 -2.16 7.30
C ALA A 835 36.79 -1.22 6.31
N ARG A 836 36.06 -0.56 5.40
CA ARG A 836 36.57 0.47 4.48
C ARG A 836 36.40 1.89 5.04
N GLY A 837 36.03 2.02 6.32
CA GLY A 837 35.90 3.29 7.03
C GLY A 837 34.48 3.86 7.11
N LEU A 838 33.43 3.08 6.83
CA LEU A 838 32.04 3.48 7.13
C LEU A 838 31.76 3.33 8.63
N ALA A 839 31.37 4.40 9.30
CA ALA A 839 30.87 4.29 10.68
C ALA A 839 29.39 3.89 10.67
N VAL A 840 28.98 3.02 11.60
CA VAL A 840 27.65 2.42 11.59
C VAL A 840 26.98 2.58 12.95
N ILE A 841 25.72 3.01 12.95
CA ILE A 841 24.82 2.95 14.12
C ILE A 841 23.78 1.87 13.82
N ALA A 842 23.86 0.73 14.50
CA ALA A 842 22.95 -0.39 14.32
C ALA A 842 21.91 -0.42 15.45
N ILE A 843 20.64 -0.17 15.13
CA ILE A 843 19.53 -0.21 16.08
C ILE A 843 18.81 -1.53 15.89
N SER A 844 18.68 -2.32 16.95
CA SER A 844 18.02 -3.63 16.92
C SER A 844 17.37 -3.93 18.28
N HIS A 845 16.32 -4.75 18.25
CA HIS A 845 15.77 -5.39 19.44
C HIS A 845 16.48 -6.70 19.79
N ASP A 846 17.17 -7.31 18.82
CA ASP A 846 17.97 -8.52 18.99
C ASP A 846 19.37 -8.15 19.49
N ARG A 847 19.64 -8.44 20.76
CA ARG A 847 20.93 -8.20 21.40
C ARG A 847 22.02 -9.13 20.87
N GLU A 848 21.71 -10.40 20.60
CA GLU A 848 22.70 -11.35 20.07
C GLU A 848 23.19 -10.92 18.69
N LEU A 849 22.29 -10.40 17.87
CA LEU A 849 22.63 -9.79 16.58
C LEU A 849 23.56 -8.58 16.75
N LEU A 850 23.29 -7.68 17.70
CA LEU A 850 24.17 -6.54 17.97
C LEU A 850 25.55 -7.00 18.44
N ASP A 851 25.61 -7.93 19.40
CA ASP A 851 26.87 -8.47 19.92
C ASP A 851 27.69 -9.17 18.83
N TYR A 852 27.05 -9.67 17.76
CA TYR A 852 27.74 -10.25 16.62
C TYR A 852 28.49 -9.22 15.75
N TRP A 853 27.87 -8.06 15.45
CA TRP A 853 28.41 -7.12 14.46
C TRP A 853 28.79 -5.74 14.98
N ALA A 854 28.33 -5.33 16.15
CA ALA A 854 28.77 -4.10 16.80
C ALA A 854 30.10 -4.31 17.53
N ASP A 855 30.89 -3.25 17.62
CA ASP A 855 32.12 -3.21 18.41
C ASP A 855 31.79 -3.00 19.90
N TYR A 856 30.72 -2.26 20.20
CA TYR A 856 30.11 -2.15 21.52
C TYR A 856 28.62 -1.81 21.39
N SER A 857 27.86 -2.11 22.45
CA SER A 857 26.40 -1.90 22.50
C SER A 857 26.03 -0.90 23.60
N LEU A 858 25.02 -0.07 23.35
CA LEU A 858 24.45 0.92 24.26
C LEU A 858 22.98 0.57 24.54
N GLU A 859 22.60 0.59 25.80
CA GLU A 859 21.22 0.42 26.25
C GLU A 859 20.56 1.80 26.44
N LEU A 860 19.45 2.05 25.75
CA LEU A 860 18.62 3.24 25.93
C LEU A 860 17.44 2.91 26.85
N GLY A 861 17.41 3.54 28.03
CA GLY A 861 16.40 3.37 29.08
C GLY A 861 15.69 4.65 29.47
#